data_AF-A0A414JCB3-F1
#
_entry.id   AF-A0A414JCB3-F1
#
_cell.length_a   1.000
_cell.length_b   1.000
_cell.length_c   1.000
_cell.angle_alpha   90.00
_cell.angle_beta   90.00
_cell.angle_gamma   90.00
#
_symmetry.space_group_name_H-M   'P 1'
#
loop_
_entity.id
_entity.type
_entity.pdbx_description
1 polymer ?
#
loop_
_entity_poly.entity_id
_entity_poly.type
_entity_poly.pdbx_seq_one_letter_code
_entity_poly.pdbx_strand_id
1 'polypeptide(L)'
;MIPGLWRAMHETIHRYLKKKNEKGNEEREREETSMKKFKKLLAGLLAGAMMLGSMSATAFAAEETNTPKMTAATIDTSLKGSLTIHKYEYNGNSGKTGTGETSDESNVPSDAKEKPLEDAGFTIYKVADVNELTKYYSTDPEALPDVTTYVENGKIKSAYSDKIFGEEVKTNNDGIAEFKALDLGFYVVIETTTPDKVTTPVTPFLVSIPMTTVDGDDWLYDVHVYPKNKTTYGGVTLEKHGKNGAKLEGVTFVLQKKNTAENKWDNVTINESTNKPLGELTTDKNGQITVDGLSQGTYRFIETDRGNNDGYIMDGATAYQFTVNANGTIKYGDNDPKANITITVTNEKPDMTKQVKDRTKETETWKQDADYNVGDMVPYKITVDVPSNITRLKEFTLTDTPTNLKDNIDSVVVKCGETKLTKGTDYTISKDTTDGNGFKVTFNTSEMGDYARKQLVITYNAKLLDSAVTSTDGNTNRAKLEYSNKILPGQDDPDNPNKPENPDTKPGKDYIENTTIVYTFGLQVLKKGEQADGTRTPLEGVQFDLYKEVPEGTAKAITGDAAKAVGLDSNKTWLKINEAPLTTDENGKVSQSGLANGTYYLVETKTNEKYNLLKAPVKVELNIDYVTTTKNEYYKGENGVKTLVKHEVETTTFTENTATSTGTHTETIINKKGFTLPITGGMGTIAITALGVALAFAGVLIIGASRKKTVK
;
A
#
# COMPACT_ATOMS: atom_id res chain seq x y z
N MET A 1 -0.18 -26.30 -43.15
CA MET A 1 -0.96 -25.43 -44.07
C MET A 1 -1.47 -24.25 -43.25
N ILE A 2 -1.05 -22.99 -43.38
CA ILE A 2 0.09 -22.35 -44.10
C ILE A 2 0.61 -21.21 -43.17
N PRO A 3 1.87 -21.24 -42.68
CA PRO A 3 2.41 -20.15 -41.82
C PRO A 3 2.75 -18.83 -42.55
N GLY A 4 2.49 -18.73 -43.85
CA GLY A 4 2.93 -17.61 -44.70
C GLY A 4 2.00 -16.39 -44.78
N LEU A 5 0.69 -16.53 -44.51
CA LEU A 5 -0.25 -15.42 -44.75
C LEU A 5 -0.18 -14.28 -43.72
N TRP A 6 0.14 -14.57 -42.45
CA TRP A 6 0.09 -13.55 -41.40
C TRP A 6 1.22 -12.53 -41.51
N ARG A 7 2.40 -12.95 -42.00
CA ARG A 7 3.56 -12.07 -42.22
C ARG A 7 3.34 -11.08 -43.37
N ALA A 8 2.67 -11.51 -44.44
CA ALA A 8 2.30 -10.65 -45.57
C ALA A 8 1.28 -9.56 -45.19
N MET A 9 0.35 -9.88 -44.29
CA MET A 9 -0.67 -8.93 -43.82
C MET A 9 -0.06 -7.82 -42.94
N HIS A 10 0.88 -8.17 -42.06
CA HIS A 10 1.57 -7.20 -41.19
C HIS A 10 2.45 -6.21 -41.97
N GLU A 11 3.20 -6.68 -42.97
CA GLU A 11 4.03 -5.79 -43.82
C GLU A 11 3.22 -4.86 -44.72
N THR A 12 1.99 -5.24 -45.07
CA THR A 12 1.10 -4.42 -45.90
C THR A 12 0.51 -3.27 -45.08
N ILE A 13 0.11 -3.53 -43.84
CA ILE A 13 -0.42 -2.52 -42.90
C ILE A 13 0.68 -1.51 -42.53
N HIS A 14 1.90 -1.95 -42.23
CA HIS A 14 3.02 -1.03 -41.98
C HIS A 14 3.39 -0.16 -43.18
N ARG A 15 3.33 -0.70 -44.41
CA ARG A 15 3.54 0.11 -45.64
C ARG A 15 2.43 1.12 -45.88
N TYR A 16 1.18 0.82 -45.52
CA TYR A 16 0.06 1.75 -45.67
C TYR A 16 0.11 2.89 -44.63
N LEU A 17 0.48 2.59 -43.38
CA LEU A 17 0.61 3.59 -42.32
C LEU A 17 1.82 4.50 -42.53
N LYS A 18 2.97 3.98 -42.98
CA LYS A 18 4.15 4.82 -43.28
C LYS A 18 3.86 5.85 -44.38
N LYS A 19 3.14 5.45 -45.44
CA LYS A 19 2.72 6.34 -46.54
C LYS A 19 1.74 7.45 -46.13
N LYS A 20 1.10 7.37 -44.95
CA LYS A 20 0.17 8.40 -44.48
C LYS A 20 0.85 9.48 -43.63
N ASN A 21 1.99 9.17 -43.00
CA ASN A 21 2.80 10.15 -42.26
C ASN A 21 3.80 10.90 -43.16
N GLU A 22 4.27 10.28 -44.25
CA GLU A 22 5.18 10.92 -45.23
C GLU A 22 4.50 11.98 -46.11
N LYS A 23 3.19 12.21 -45.97
CA LYS A 23 2.44 13.21 -46.76
C LYS A 23 1.87 14.39 -45.95
N GLY A 24 2.24 14.50 -44.67
CA GLY A 24 1.82 15.58 -43.76
C GLY A 24 2.95 16.50 -43.29
N ASN A 25 4.16 16.38 -43.86
CA ASN A 25 5.35 17.05 -43.33
C ASN A 25 6.24 17.71 -44.40
N GLU A 26 5.75 17.94 -45.62
CA GLU A 26 6.47 18.71 -46.67
C GLU A 26 6.02 20.18 -46.80
N GLU A 27 5.07 20.64 -45.97
CA GLU A 27 4.49 22.00 -45.99
C GLU A 27 4.71 22.81 -44.68
N ARG A 28 5.69 22.46 -43.84
CA ARG A 28 5.98 23.23 -42.60
C ARG A 28 7.43 23.64 -42.34
N GLU A 29 8.39 23.30 -43.20
CA GLU A 29 9.79 23.74 -43.06
C GLU A 29 10.41 24.23 -44.38
N ARG A 30 9.69 25.13 -45.07
CA ARG A 30 10.29 26.10 -45.99
C ARG A 30 9.50 27.41 -45.92
N GLU A 31 9.99 28.33 -45.09
CA GLU A 31 10.14 29.79 -45.34
C GLU A 31 10.31 30.61 -44.05
N GLU A 32 11.29 30.24 -43.22
CA GLU A 32 11.90 31.19 -42.27
C GLU A 32 13.42 31.25 -42.45
N THR A 33 13.87 32.11 -43.37
CA THR A 33 14.95 33.10 -43.17
C THR A 33 15.41 33.68 -44.51
N SER A 34 15.05 34.94 -44.81
CA SER A 34 15.94 35.98 -45.33
C SER A 34 15.15 37.22 -45.76
N MET A 35 15.37 38.34 -45.07
CA MET A 35 14.81 39.63 -45.46
C MET A 35 15.23 40.04 -46.88
N LYS A 36 14.30 40.60 -47.68
CA LYS A 36 14.38 41.99 -48.18
C LYS A 36 13.29 42.42 -49.19
N LYS A 37 12.73 43.60 -48.89
CA LYS A 37 12.32 44.67 -49.83
C LYS A 37 11.01 44.54 -50.65
N PHE A 38 10.29 45.66 -50.57
CA PHE A 38 9.74 46.48 -51.67
C PHE A 38 8.30 46.28 -52.19
N LYS A 39 7.57 47.40 -52.10
CA LYS A 39 6.45 47.87 -52.95
C LYS A 39 5.11 47.13 -52.75
N LYS A 40 3.99 47.83 -52.47
CA LYS A 40 3.20 48.72 -53.38
C LYS A 40 2.91 47.97 -54.70
N LEU A 41 1.68 47.72 -55.15
CA LEU A 41 0.60 48.69 -55.38
C LEU A 41 -0.65 47.97 -55.99
N LEU A 42 -1.85 48.49 -55.70
CA LEU A 42 -3.08 48.55 -56.55
C LEU A 42 -3.76 47.28 -57.17
N ALA A 43 -4.99 47.05 -56.69
CA ALA A 43 -6.28 47.20 -57.40
C ALA A 43 -6.84 46.20 -58.44
N GLY A 44 -8.18 46.08 -58.37
CA GLY A 44 -9.09 45.48 -59.34
C GLY A 44 -9.86 44.27 -58.77
N LEU A 45 -11.19 44.13 -58.90
CA LEU A 45 -12.27 45.05 -59.31
C LEU A 45 -13.63 44.36 -58.99
N LEU A 46 -14.76 45.07 -59.19
CA LEU A 46 -16.18 44.63 -59.13
C LEU A 46 -16.87 44.40 -57.76
N ALA A 47 -18.16 44.70 -57.57
CA ALA A 47 -19.04 45.71 -58.23
C ALA A 47 -20.41 45.85 -57.51
N GLY A 48 -20.85 47.09 -57.30
CA GLY A 48 -22.28 47.51 -57.36
C GLY A 48 -23.14 47.43 -56.08
N ALA A 49 -24.09 48.36 -55.85
CA ALA A 49 -24.38 49.62 -56.55
C ALA A 49 -25.33 50.55 -55.74
N MET A 50 -25.43 51.82 -56.21
CA MET A 50 -26.36 52.93 -55.87
C MET A 50 -25.75 54.05 -54.99
N MET A 51 -25.20 55.15 -55.53
CA MET A 51 -25.76 56.27 -56.36
C MET A 51 -26.57 57.29 -55.50
N LEU A 52 -26.47 58.63 -55.62
CA LEU A 52 -25.77 59.50 -56.58
C LEU A 52 -25.71 60.99 -56.11
N GLY A 53 -24.71 61.76 -56.58
CA GLY A 53 -24.78 63.23 -56.80
C GLY A 53 -24.11 64.14 -55.75
N SER A 54 -23.29 65.15 -56.11
CA SER A 54 -22.70 65.51 -57.42
C SER A 54 -21.47 66.43 -57.25
N MET A 55 -20.55 66.40 -58.23
CA MET A 55 -19.36 67.30 -58.35
C MET A 55 -19.79 68.76 -58.64
N SER A 56 -18.96 69.82 -58.67
CA SER A 56 -17.48 70.02 -58.79
C SER A 56 -17.10 71.35 -58.06
N ALA A 57 -15.90 71.94 -58.05
CA ALA A 57 -14.69 71.81 -58.88
C ALA A 57 -13.40 72.25 -58.10
N THR A 58 -12.27 72.42 -58.80
CA THR A 58 -10.95 72.81 -58.27
C THR A 58 -10.58 74.29 -58.51
N ALA A 59 -9.85 74.92 -57.58
CA ALA A 59 -8.99 76.08 -57.86
C ALA A 59 -7.77 76.11 -56.91
N PHE A 60 -6.58 76.38 -57.45
CA PHE A 60 -5.36 76.69 -56.68
C PHE A 60 -5.28 78.21 -56.44
N ALA A 61 -4.96 78.66 -55.22
CA ALA A 61 -4.32 79.96 -54.97
C ALA A 61 -3.64 79.99 -53.59
N ALA A 62 -2.63 80.86 -53.49
CA ALA A 62 -1.62 81.00 -52.45
C ALA A 62 -2.10 81.29 -51.01
N GLU A 63 -1.14 81.12 -50.09
CA GLU A 63 -1.18 81.50 -48.67
C GLU A 63 -1.82 82.87 -48.38
N GLU A 64 -2.76 82.88 -47.44
CA GLU A 64 -2.76 83.89 -46.38
C GLU A 64 -2.68 83.20 -45.02
N THR A 65 -1.84 83.74 -44.15
CA THR A 65 -1.54 83.21 -42.82
C THR A 65 -2.69 83.46 -41.85
N ASN A 66 -3.71 82.61 -41.89
CA ASN A 66 -4.63 82.41 -40.77
C ASN A 66 -4.20 81.15 -40.01
N THR A 67 -3.20 81.29 -39.13
CA THR A 67 -3.07 80.35 -38.00
C THR A 67 -4.37 80.42 -37.21
N PRO A 68 -5.13 79.33 -37.07
CA PRO A 68 -6.24 79.29 -36.14
C PRO A 68 -5.66 79.53 -34.75
N LYS A 69 -6.03 80.65 -34.14
CA LYS A 69 -5.64 80.95 -32.77
C LYS A 69 -6.43 80.00 -31.89
N MET A 70 -5.81 78.89 -31.48
CA MET A 70 -6.45 77.91 -30.59
C MET A 70 -6.94 78.63 -29.33
N THR A 71 -8.26 78.70 -29.19
CA THR A 71 -8.87 78.87 -27.87
C THR A 71 -8.68 77.55 -27.15
N ALA A 72 -7.89 77.54 -26.07
CA ALA A 72 -7.73 76.38 -25.22
C ALA A 72 -9.12 75.83 -24.82
N ALA A 73 -9.30 74.51 -24.90
CA ALA A 73 -10.54 73.88 -24.51
C ALA A 73 -10.85 74.23 -23.05
N THR A 74 -12.03 74.80 -22.79
CA THR A 74 -12.50 75.05 -21.43
C THR A 74 -13.19 73.81 -20.88
N ILE A 75 -12.92 73.46 -19.62
CA ILE A 75 -13.59 72.35 -18.92
C ILE A 75 -15.11 72.55 -18.99
N ASP A 76 -15.83 71.57 -19.53
CA ASP A 76 -17.28 71.53 -19.51
C ASP A 76 -17.75 71.00 -18.15
N THR A 77 -18.05 71.94 -17.26
CA THR A 77 -18.50 71.65 -15.89
C THR A 77 -19.89 71.02 -15.80
N SER A 78 -20.60 70.85 -16.93
CA SER A 78 -21.86 70.09 -16.99
C SER A 78 -21.65 68.58 -17.09
N LEU A 79 -20.46 68.14 -17.51
CA LEU A 79 -20.12 66.73 -17.65
C LEU A 79 -19.74 66.08 -16.30
N LYS A 80 -19.81 64.74 -16.29
CA LYS A 80 -19.23 63.88 -15.26
C LYS A 80 -18.09 63.09 -15.89
N GLY A 81 -17.10 62.71 -15.07
CA GLY A 81 -16.03 61.82 -15.50
C GLY A 81 -16.16 60.39 -14.98
N SER A 82 -15.17 59.60 -15.31
CA SER A 82 -14.96 58.23 -14.83
C SER A 82 -13.47 57.96 -14.60
N LEU A 83 -13.19 56.99 -13.74
CA LEU A 83 -11.85 56.47 -13.49
C LEU A 83 -11.89 54.94 -13.59
N THR A 84 -11.14 54.39 -14.54
CA THR A 84 -10.95 52.96 -14.73
C THR A 84 -9.53 52.59 -14.31
N ILE A 85 -9.41 51.74 -13.28
CA ILE A 85 -8.14 51.25 -12.75
C ILE A 85 -7.86 49.87 -13.35
N HIS A 86 -6.71 49.73 -14.02
CA HIS A 86 -6.20 48.49 -14.60
C HIS A 86 -5.03 47.99 -13.77
N LYS A 87 -5.25 46.95 -12.97
CA LYS A 87 -4.33 46.51 -11.92
C LYS A 87 -3.59 45.24 -12.31
N TYR A 88 -2.25 45.26 -12.17
CA TYR A 88 -1.38 44.14 -12.53
C TYR A 88 -0.38 43.76 -11.45
N GLU A 89 0.07 42.51 -11.50
CA GLU A 89 1.29 42.08 -10.81
C GLU A 89 2.52 42.44 -11.63
N TYR A 90 3.53 43.06 -11.00
CA TYR A 90 4.78 43.40 -11.66
C TYR A 90 5.92 43.61 -10.67
N ASN A 91 6.95 42.76 -10.75
CA ASN A 91 8.12 42.82 -9.87
C ASN A 91 9.30 43.62 -10.43
N GLY A 92 9.29 43.90 -11.74
CA GLY A 92 10.34 44.64 -12.41
C GLY A 92 10.30 46.15 -12.13
N ASN A 93 11.14 46.89 -12.85
CA ASN A 93 11.29 48.34 -12.71
C ASN A 93 11.04 49.10 -14.04
N SER A 94 10.50 48.44 -15.09
CA SER A 94 10.17 49.12 -16.36
C SER A 94 8.72 49.59 -16.41
N GLY A 95 8.49 50.63 -17.20
CA GLY A 95 7.21 51.30 -17.38
C GLY A 95 7.42 52.71 -17.91
N LYS A 96 6.35 53.36 -18.35
CA LYS A 96 6.32 54.81 -18.62
C LYS A 96 5.39 55.49 -17.64
N THR A 97 5.52 56.81 -17.53
CA THR A 97 4.50 57.66 -16.91
C THR A 97 3.18 57.50 -17.65
N GLY A 98 2.09 57.27 -16.91
CA GLY A 98 0.75 57.25 -17.50
C GLY A 98 0.30 58.65 -17.88
N THR A 99 -0.34 58.76 -19.04
CA THR A 99 -1.03 59.93 -19.55
C THR A 99 -2.50 59.94 -19.15
N GLY A 100 -3.05 58.80 -18.74
CA GLY A 100 -4.45 58.64 -18.35
C GLY A 100 -5.35 58.13 -19.48
N GLU A 101 -4.83 57.93 -20.69
CA GLU A 101 -5.59 57.44 -21.84
C GLU A 101 -5.71 55.92 -21.87
N THR A 102 -6.67 55.38 -22.61
CA THR A 102 -6.72 53.94 -22.94
C THR A 102 -5.48 53.45 -23.71
N SER A 103 -4.79 54.36 -24.41
CA SER A 103 -3.57 54.10 -25.17
C SER A 103 -2.38 53.65 -24.28
N ASP A 104 -2.39 54.00 -22.99
CA ASP A 104 -1.37 53.61 -22.01
C ASP A 104 -1.31 52.11 -21.74
N GLU A 105 -2.35 51.35 -22.09
CA GLU A 105 -2.29 49.91 -22.04
C GLU A 105 -1.09 49.38 -22.85
N SER A 106 -0.73 50.05 -23.96
CA SER A 106 0.48 49.72 -24.76
C SER A 106 1.80 49.92 -24.01
N ASN A 107 1.81 50.72 -22.94
CA ASN A 107 2.97 51.00 -22.10
C ASN A 107 3.11 50.02 -20.91
N VAL A 108 2.13 49.15 -20.67
CA VAL A 108 2.20 48.10 -19.64
C VAL A 108 3.16 47.00 -20.09
N PRO A 109 4.16 46.59 -19.27
CA PRO A 109 5.06 45.48 -19.58
C PRO A 109 4.31 44.19 -19.91
N SER A 110 4.78 43.41 -20.88
CA SER A 110 4.08 42.21 -21.37
C SER A 110 3.88 41.15 -20.28
N ASP A 111 4.86 40.98 -19.39
CA ASP A 111 4.81 40.10 -18.23
C ASP A 111 3.82 40.56 -17.15
N ALA A 112 3.53 41.86 -17.08
CA ALA A 112 2.45 42.40 -16.25
C ALA A 112 1.08 42.21 -16.91
N LYS A 113 0.96 42.37 -18.24
CA LYS A 113 -0.30 42.15 -18.97
C LYS A 113 -0.84 40.73 -18.85
N GLU A 114 0.05 39.75 -18.79
CA GLU A 114 -0.31 38.34 -18.55
C GLU A 114 -0.77 38.07 -17.10
N LYS A 115 -0.70 39.07 -16.22
CA LYS A 115 -1.02 38.97 -14.78
C LYS A 115 -1.89 40.13 -14.28
N PRO A 116 -3.15 40.24 -14.75
CA PRO A 116 -4.14 41.05 -14.07
C PRO A 116 -4.30 40.59 -12.61
N LEU A 117 -4.52 41.54 -11.71
CA LEU A 117 -4.63 41.31 -10.27
C LEU A 117 -6.05 41.57 -9.80
N GLU A 118 -6.80 40.48 -9.63
CA GLU A 118 -8.11 40.38 -9.00
C GLU A 118 -8.06 40.72 -7.49
N ASP A 119 -9.21 41.10 -6.92
CA ASP A 119 -9.46 41.36 -5.50
C ASP A 119 -8.68 42.53 -4.84
N ALA A 120 -7.94 43.32 -5.61
CA ALA A 120 -7.36 44.57 -5.12
C ALA A 120 -8.47 45.62 -4.96
N GLY A 121 -8.74 46.02 -3.71
CA GLY A 121 -9.77 47.00 -3.36
C GLY A 121 -9.21 48.42 -3.40
N PHE A 122 -9.91 49.31 -4.11
CA PHE A 122 -9.59 50.72 -4.22
C PHE A 122 -10.65 51.60 -3.58
N THR A 123 -10.20 52.61 -2.84
CA THR A 123 -11.03 53.71 -2.35
C THR A 123 -10.49 55.02 -2.90
N ILE A 124 -11.37 55.92 -3.34
CA ILE A 124 -10.98 57.24 -3.88
C ILE A 124 -11.59 58.38 -3.05
N TYR A 125 -10.86 59.50 -2.96
CA TYR A 125 -11.24 60.66 -2.15
C TYR A 125 -11.18 61.95 -2.97
N LYS A 126 -12.29 62.69 -3.08
CA LYS A 126 -12.38 63.96 -3.84
C LYS A 126 -11.78 65.11 -3.03
N VAL A 127 -10.48 65.32 -3.15
CA VAL A 127 -9.72 66.26 -2.31
C VAL A 127 -9.73 67.72 -2.78
N ALA A 128 -10.19 67.97 -4.01
CA ALA A 128 -10.43 69.32 -4.53
C ALA A 128 -11.65 69.32 -5.48
N ASP A 129 -12.39 70.41 -5.54
CA ASP A 129 -13.54 70.56 -6.44
C ASP A 129 -13.16 71.09 -7.85
N VAL A 130 -14.16 71.23 -8.73
CA VAL A 130 -13.97 71.73 -10.10
C VAL A 130 -13.47 73.18 -10.17
N ASN A 131 -13.79 74.02 -9.17
CA ASN A 131 -13.35 75.41 -9.11
C ASN A 131 -11.87 75.47 -8.70
N GLU A 132 -11.48 74.65 -7.72
CA GLU A 132 -10.09 74.50 -7.28
C GLU A 132 -9.22 73.90 -8.38
N LEU A 133 -9.71 72.87 -9.08
CA LEU A 133 -9.07 72.26 -10.25
C LEU A 133 -8.92 73.28 -11.41
N THR A 134 -9.97 74.02 -11.75
CA THR A 134 -9.91 75.06 -12.81
C THR A 134 -8.92 76.16 -12.43
N LYS A 135 -8.91 76.58 -11.16
CA LYS A 135 -7.95 77.57 -10.63
C LYS A 135 -6.51 77.04 -10.67
N TYR A 136 -6.30 75.74 -10.44
CA TYR A 136 -4.99 75.10 -10.53
C TYR A 136 -4.47 75.10 -11.97
N TYR A 137 -5.26 74.61 -12.93
CA TYR A 137 -4.85 74.61 -14.34
C TYR A 137 -4.70 76.04 -14.92
N SER A 138 -5.39 77.03 -14.37
CA SER A 138 -5.20 78.45 -14.72
C SER A 138 -3.80 79.01 -14.38
N THR A 139 -2.95 78.27 -13.64
CA THR A 139 -1.56 78.68 -13.36
C THR A 139 -0.52 77.98 -14.23
N ASP A 140 -0.94 77.23 -15.26
CA ASP A 140 -0.06 76.47 -16.17
C ASP A 140 0.94 75.54 -15.43
N PRO A 141 0.44 74.57 -14.62
CA PRO A 141 1.28 73.76 -13.75
C PRO A 141 1.99 72.61 -14.51
N GLU A 142 3.30 72.45 -14.29
CA GLU A 142 4.11 71.38 -14.90
C GLU A 142 3.83 69.96 -14.34
N ALA A 143 3.06 69.85 -13.26
CA ALA A 143 2.75 68.59 -12.58
C ALA A 143 1.38 68.66 -11.87
N LEU A 144 0.92 67.54 -11.31
CA LEU A 144 -0.21 67.52 -10.35
C LEU A 144 0.26 67.91 -8.94
N PRO A 145 -0.66 68.30 -8.03
CA PRO A 145 -0.35 68.49 -6.62
C PRO A 145 0.28 67.24 -5.98
N ASP A 146 1.26 67.42 -5.10
CA ASP A 146 1.91 66.30 -4.42
C ASP A 146 0.90 65.54 -3.54
N VAL A 147 0.75 64.23 -3.80
CA VAL A 147 -0.20 63.35 -3.09
C VAL A 147 0.07 63.30 -1.58
N THR A 148 1.31 63.51 -1.14
CA THR A 148 1.70 63.57 0.29
C THR A 148 1.08 64.77 1.03
N THR A 149 0.52 65.74 0.30
CA THR A 149 -0.38 66.76 0.89
C THR A 149 -1.59 66.11 1.56
N TYR A 150 -2.14 65.06 0.95
CA TYR A 150 -3.39 64.42 1.33
C TYR A 150 -3.21 63.09 2.07
N VAL A 151 -2.11 62.38 1.85
CA VAL A 151 -1.84 61.07 2.46
C VAL A 151 -0.69 61.08 3.48
N GLU A 152 -0.76 60.19 4.46
CA GLU A 152 0.28 59.92 5.45
C GLU A 152 0.35 58.41 5.70
N ASN A 153 1.56 57.83 5.68
CA ASN A 153 1.78 56.39 5.89
C ASN A 153 0.88 55.48 5.01
N GLY A 154 0.67 55.87 3.75
CA GLY A 154 -0.17 55.13 2.79
C GLY A 154 -1.69 55.29 2.97
N LYS A 155 -2.15 56.09 3.93
CA LYS A 155 -3.57 56.32 4.23
C LYS A 155 -3.97 57.77 4.00
N ILE A 156 -5.26 58.02 3.76
CA ILE A 156 -5.79 59.39 3.72
C ILE A 156 -5.59 60.08 5.09
N LYS A 157 -5.21 61.35 5.11
CA LYS A 157 -5.17 62.16 6.34
C LYS A 157 -6.59 62.42 6.82
N SER A 158 -6.76 62.55 8.14
CA SER A 158 -8.05 62.81 8.80
C SER A 158 -8.77 64.07 8.29
N ALA A 159 -8.04 65.08 7.80
CA ALA A 159 -8.60 66.28 7.20
C ALA A 159 -9.37 66.05 5.87
N TYR A 160 -9.21 64.87 5.25
CA TYR A 160 -9.84 64.50 3.99
C TYR A 160 -10.64 63.19 4.07
N SER A 161 -10.78 62.57 5.24
CA SER A 161 -11.48 61.28 5.38
C SER A 161 -12.98 61.36 5.10
N ASP A 162 -13.58 62.55 5.22
CA ASP A 162 -14.96 62.84 4.85
C ASP A 162 -15.16 63.01 3.33
N LYS A 163 -14.07 63.02 2.54
CA LYS A 163 -14.10 63.21 1.07
C LYS A 163 -14.20 61.91 0.28
N ILE A 164 -14.43 60.78 0.95
CA ILE A 164 -14.59 59.47 0.31
C ILE A 164 -15.72 59.51 -0.75
N PHE A 165 -15.45 58.94 -1.92
CA PHE A 165 -16.45 58.76 -2.96
C PHE A 165 -16.86 57.29 -3.03
N GLY A 166 -18.15 57.02 -2.77
CA GLY A 166 -18.72 55.68 -2.85
C GLY A 166 -18.19 54.71 -1.79
N GLU A 167 -18.30 53.42 -2.09
CA GLU A 167 -17.72 52.32 -1.33
C GLU A 167 -16.41 51.84 -2.01
N GLU A 168 -15.66 50.95 -1.35
CA GLU A 168 -14.48 50.32 -1.96
C GLU A 168 -14.88 49.51 -3.21
N VAL A 169 -14.18 49.72 -4.33
CA VAL A 169 -14.35 48.93 -5.55
C VAL A 169 -13.18 47.97 -5.70
N LYS A 170 -13.47 46.67 -5.73
CA LYS A 170 -12.46 45.63 -5.99
C LYS A 170 -12.28 45.37 -7.47
N THR A 171 -11.06 45.00 -7.84
CA THR A 171 -10.73 44.56 -9.20
C THR A 171 -11.33 43.18 -9.50
N ASN A 172 -11.89 43.03 -10.70
CA ASN A 172 -12.37 41.75 -11.23
C ASN A 172 -11.20 40.85 -11.71
N ASN A 173 -11.53 39.69 -12.32
CA ASN A 173 -10.55 38.74 -12.88
C ASN A 173 -9.64 39.36 -13.96
N ASP A 174 -10.09 40.40 -14.66
CA ASP A 174 -9.32 41.16 -15.65
C ASP A 174 -8.47 42.28 -15.01
N GLY A 175 -8.49 42.40 -13.69
CA GLY A 175 -7.75 43.41 -12.93
C GLY A 175 -8.42 44.79 -12.94
N ILE A 176 -9.69 44.89 -13.34
CA ILE A 176 -10.37 46.17 -13.59
C ILE A 176 -11.27 46.58 -12.42
N ALA A 177 -11.11 47.82 -11.94
CA ALA A 177 -12.03 48.50 -11.02
C ALA A 177 -12.51 49.83 -11.62
N GLU A 178 -13.83 50.07 -11.66
CA GLU A 178 -14.44 51.22 -12.33
C GLU A 178 -15.17 52.14 -11.35
N PHE A 179 -14.89 53.45 -11.43
CA PHE A 179 -15.64 54.50 -10.75
C PHE A 179 -16.32 55.40 -11.80
N LYS A 180 -17.64 55.52 -11.73
CA LYS A 180 -18.47 56.19 -12.75
C LYS A 180 -19.22 57.39 -12.19
N ALA A 181 -19.58 58.31 -13.08
CA ALA A 181 -20.33 59.53 -12.77
C ALA A 181 -19.65 60.42 -11.71
N LEU A 182 -18.32 60.49 -11.76
CA LEU A 182 -17.50 61.34 -10.89
C LEU A 182 -17.81 62.81 -11.15
N ASP A 183 -17.96 63.58 -10.08
CA ASP A 183 -17.82 65.03 -10.16
C ASP A 183 -16.42 65.39 -10.67
N LEU A 184 -16.30 66.54 -11.32
CA LEU A 184 -14.98 67.04 -11.69
C LEU A 184 -14.24 67.55 -10.44
N GLY A 185 -12.94 67.28 -10.37
CA GLY A 185 -12.07 67.53 -9.21
C GLY A 185 -10.80 66.68 -9.19
N PHE A 186 -9.97 66.87 -8.16
CA PHE A 186 -8.82 66.00 -7.89
C PHE A 186 -9.21 64.85 -6.97
N TYR A 187 -8.76 63.64 -7.30
CA TYR A 187 -9.05 62.40 -6.58
C TYR A 187 -7.76 61.73 -6.10
N VAL A 188 -7.65 61.48 -4.79
CA VAL A 188 -6.61 60.59 -4.25
C VAL A 188 -7.10 59.15 -4.35
N VAL A 189 -6.31 58.29 -4.99
CA VAL A 189 -6.60 56.86 -5.16
C VAL A 189 -5.73 56.06 -4.20
N ILE A 190 -6.34 55.19 -3.40
CA ILE A 190 -5.67 54.34 -2.40
C ILE A 190 -6.09 52.89 -2.62
N GLU A 191 -5.13 51.96 -2.70
CA GLU A 191 -5.39 50.53 -2.55
C GLU A 191 -5.64 50.24 -1.07
N THR A 192 -6.89 50.01 -0.69
CA THR A 192 -7.36 49.81 0.69
C THR A 192 -7.49 48.35 1.08
N THR A 193 -7.68 47.45 0.12
CA THR A 193 -7.63 46.00 0.30
C THR A 193 -6.58 45.40 -0.63
N THR A 194 -5.65 44.64 -0.06
CA THR A 194 -4.49 44.08 -0.76
C THR A 194 -4.53 42.55 -0.71
N PRO A 195 -4.56 41.82 -1.86
CA PRO A 195 -4.60 40.36 -1.91
C PRO A 195 -3.35 39.69 -1.32
N ASP A 196 -3.50 38.47 -0.75
CA ASP A 196 -2.45 37.68 -0.09
C ASP A 196 -1.15 37.48 -0.91
N LYS A 197 -1.23 37.55 -2.24
CA LYS A 197 -0.07 37.42 -3.15
C LYS A 197 0.82 38.67 -3.20
N VAL A 198 0.34 39.81 -2.71
CA VAL A 198 1.02 41.11 -2.80
C VAL A 198 1.99 41.32 -1.64
N THR A 199 3.23 41.65 -1.97
CA THR A 199 4.29 41.99 -1.02
C THR A 199 4.57 43.49 -0.95
N THR A 200 4.19 44.24 -1.98
CA THR A 200 4.24 45.70 -1.98
C THR A 200 3.06 46.22 -2.80
N PRO A 201 2.04 46.82 -2.14
CA PRO A 201 0.92 47.45 -2.84
C PRO A 201 1.38 48.73 -3.54
N VAL A 202 0.53 49.26 -4.42
CA VAL A 202 0.82 50.54 -5.08
C VAL A 202 0.76 51.67 -4.05
N THR A 203 1.71 52.60 -4.11
CA THR A 203 1.63 53.82 -3.32
C THR A 203 0.42 54.65 -3.74
N PRO A 204 -0.28 55.34 -2.83
CA PRO A 204 -1.34 56.26 -3.19
C PRO A 204 -0.90 57.28 -4.24
N PHE A 205 -1.80 57.62 -5.16
CA PHE A 205 -1.54 58.57 -6.25
C PHE A 205 -2.72 59.52 -6.44
N LEU A 206 -2.46 60.66 -7.08
CA LEU A 206 -3.48 61.66 -7.38
C LEU A 206 -3.88 61.55 -8.86
N VAL A 207 -5.17 61.70 -9.14
CA VAL A 207 -5.77 61.72 -10.47
C VAL A 207 -6.59 63.00 -10.63
N SER A 208 -6.56 63.60 -11.82
CA SER A 208 -7.43 64.72 -12.18
C SER A 208 -8.58 64.23 -13.05
N ILE A 209 -9.81 64.62 -12.72
CA ILE A 209 -11.01 64.35 -13.50
C ILE A 209 -11.66 65.71 -13.85
N PRO A 210 -11.63 66.17 -15.11
CA PRO A 210 -10.91 65.60 -16.24
C PRO A 210 -9.39 65.89 -16.16
N MET A 211 -8.62 65.36 -17.10
CA MET A 211 -7.23 65.75 -17.38
C MET A 211 -7.06 66.08 -18.87
N THR A 212 -6.00 66.79 -19.24
CA THR A 212 -5.75 67.13 -20.66
C THR A 212 -5.29 65.90 -21.44
N THR A 213 -5.67 65.78 -22.71
CA THR A 213 -5.14 64.78 -23.66
C THR A 213 -3.65 64.97 -23.94
N VAL A 214 -2.97 63.95 -24.48
CA VAL A 214 -1.51 63.98 -24.70
C VAL A 214 -1.04 65.03 -25.70
N ASP A 215 -1.88 65.39 -26.66
CA ASP A 215 -1.63 66.48 -27.62
C ASP A 215 -1.84 67.88 -26.99
N GLY A 216 -2.57 67.98 -25.88
CA GLY A 216 -2.90 69.22 -25.21
C GLY A 216 -4.20 69.89 -25.70
N ASP A 217 -4.90 69.26 -26.66
CA ASP A 217 -5.97 69.91 -27.42
C ASP A 217 -7.36 69.78 -26.76
N ASP A 218 -7.60 68.70 -26.00
CA ASP A 218 -8.91 68.31 -25.45
C ASP A 218 -8.86 67.90 -23.96
N TRP A 219 -10.04 67.72 -23.36
CA TRP A 219 -10.21 67.23 -21.98
C TRP A 219 -10.70 65.78 -21.95
N LEU A 220 -9.92 64.91 -21.31
CA LEU A 220 -10.24 63.51 -21.04
C LEU A 220 -11.05 63.38 -19.75
N TYR A 221 -12.35 63.08 -19.90
CA TYR A 221 -13.27 62.83 -18.78
C TYR A 221 -13.29 61.37 -18.34
N ASP A 222 -12.93 60.43 -19.23
CA ASP A 222 -12.86 58.99 -18.96
C ASP A 222 -11.39 58.58 -18.81
N VAL A 223 -10.90 58.50 -17.57
CA VAL A 223 -9.48 58.36 -17.26
C VAL A 223 -9.14 56.92 -16.93
N HIS A 224 -8.06 56.42 -17.52
CA HIS A 224 -7.55 55.07 -17.37
C HIS A 224 -6.17 55.09 -16.69
N VAL A 225 -6.00 54.35 -15.60
CA VAL A 225 -4.73 54.27 -14.87
C VAL A 225 -4.27 52.82 -14.72
N TYR A 226 -2.95 52.59 -14.78
CA TYR A 226 -2.37 51.25 -14.88
C TYR A 226 -1.43 50.90 -13.70
N PRO A 227 -1.87 51.00 -12.42
CA PRO A 227 -1.06 50.74 -11.24
C PRO A 227 -0.64 49.27 -11.12
N LYS A 228 0.44 49.02 -10.38
CA LYS A 228 1.12 47.72 -10.31
C LYS A 228 1.49 47.36 -8.87
N ASN A 229 1.45 46.07 -8.55
CA ASN A 229 1.86 45.53 -7.24
C ASN A 229 3.03 44.56 -7.38
N LYS A 230 3.95 44.55 -6.41
CA LYS A 230 4.92 43.46 -6.31
C LYS A 230 4.28 42.26 -5.64
N THR A 231 4.54 41.07 -6.15
CA THR A 231 4.02 39.79 -5.64
C THR A 231 5.16 38.80 -5.36
N THR A 232 4.93 37.84 -4.47
CA THR A 232 5.91 36.77 -4.19
C THR A 232 5.18 35.50 -3.81
N TYR A 233 5.74 34.37 -4.24
CA TYR A 233 5.13 33.06 -4.10
C TYR A 233 6.12 32.07 -3.49
N GLY A 234 5.62 31.18 -2.64
CA GLY A 234 6.33 30.03 -2.12
C GLY A 234 6.19 28.80 -3.02
N GLY A 235 7.15 27.88 -2.87
CA GLY A 235 7.12 26.53 -3.43
C GLY A 235 7.43 25.50 -2.35
N VAL A 236 6.78 24.34 -2.43
CA VAL A 236 6.88 23.23 -1.47
C VAL A 236 6.98 21.90 -2.21
N THR A 237 7.80 20.98 -1.70
CA THR A 237 7.80 19.59 -2.14
C THR A 237 7.28 18.71 -1.00
N LEU A 238 6.28 17.87 -1.26
CA LEU A 238 5.93 16.75 -0.39
C LEU A 238 6.68 15.51 -0.87
N GLU A 239 7.24 14.74 0.05
CA GLU A 239 7.96 13.50 -0.27
C GLU A 239 7.38 12.31 0.53
N LYS A 240 6.90 11.32 -0.22
CA LYS A 240 6.12 10.19 0.30
C LYS A 240 6.95 8.92 0.40
N HIS A 241 7.01 8.41 1.62
CA HIS A 241 7.66 7.17 1.98
C HIS A 241 6.67 6.13 2.49
N GLY A 242 7.12 4.87 2.46
CA GLY A 242 6.62 3.77 3.27
C GLY A 242 7.63 3.39 4.36
N LYS A 243 7.24 2.42 5.20
CA LYS A 243 8.14 1.68 6.12
C LYS A 243 9.50 1.37 5.45
N ASN A 244 10.57 1.52 6.22
CA ASN A 244 11.97 1.40 5.77
C ASN A 244 12.41 2.40 4.67
N GLY A 245 11.65 3.46 4.43
CA GLY A 245 12.05 4.56 3.56
C GLY A 245 11.80 4.35 2.06
N ALA A 246 11.09 3.29 1.66
CA ALA A 246 10.69 3.06 0.27
C ALA A 246 9.87 4.25 -0.27
N LYS A 247 10.20 4.76 -1.46
CA LYS A 247 9.42 5.81 -2.12
C LYS A 247 8.11 5.23 -2.66
N LEU A 248 6.99 5.94 -2.49
CA LEU A 248 5.67 5.47 -2.92
C LEU A 248 5.15 6.33 -4.09
N GLU A 249 5.05 5.74 -5.28
CA GLU A 249 4.43 6.35 -6.48
C GLU A 249 2.90 6.21 -6.42
N GLY A 250 2.17 7.15 -7.03
CA GLY A 250 0.71 7.05 -7.21
C GLY A 250 -0.14 7.31 -5.96
N VAL A 251 0.44 7.83 -4.87
CA VAL A 251 -0.30 8.31 -3.70
C VAL A 251 -0.86 9.71 -4.02
N THR A 252 -2.14 9.94 -3.70
CA THR A 252 -2.82 11.22 -3.96
C THR A 252 -3.01 12.04 -2.69
N PHE A 253 -2.97 13.35 -2.86
CA PHE A 253 -3.16 14.34 -1.80
C PHE A 253 -4.15 15.43 -2.23
N VAL A 254 -4.73 16.12 -1.26
CA VAL A 254 -5.25 17.48 -1.45
C VAL A 254 -4.34 18.50 -0.79
N LEU A 255 -4.27 19.69 -1.37
CA LEU A 255 -3.71 20.88 -0.75
C LEU A 255 -4.87 21.83 -0.41
N GLN A 256 -4.88 22.34 0.83
CA GLN A 256 -5.87 23.32 1.29
C GLN A 256 -5.19 24.58 1.82
N LYS A 257 -5.84 25.75 1.65
CA LYS A 257 -5.45 27.04 2.24
C LYS A 257 -6.47 27.42 3.31
N LYS A 258 -6.02 27.97 4.44
CA LYS A 258 -6.90 28.45 5.52
C LYS A 258 -7.52 29.78 5.11
N ASN A 259 -8.84 29.82 5.03
CA ASN A 259 -9.61 31.04 4.92
C ASN A 259 -9.89 31.56 6.33
N THR A 260 -9.17 32.63 6.71
CA THR A 260 -9.22 33.20 8.06
C THR A 260 -10.54 33.92 8.36
N ALA A 261 -11.22 34.45 7.33
CA ALA A 261 -12.48 35.18 7.50
C ALA A 261 -13.66 34.25 7.82
N GLU A 262 -13.74 33.11 7.14
CA GLU A 262 -14.78 32.10 7.35
C GLU A 262 -14.36 30.99 8.34
N ASN A 263 -13.10 31.00 8.81
CA ASN A 263 -12.49 29.96 9.63
C ASN A 263 -12.61 28.53 9.04
N LYS A 264 -12.57 28.40 7.71
CA LYS A 264 -12.61 27.12 6.99
C LYS A 264 -11.31 26.84 6.23
N TRP A 265 -11.20 25.67 5.62
CA TRP A 265 -10.12 25.30 4.70
C TRP A 265 -10.67 25.12 3.28
N ASP A 266 -10.19 25.93 2.34
CA ASP A 266 -10.56 25.85 0.93
C ASP A 266 -9.53 25.03 0.16
N ASN A 267 -9.98 24.18 -0.78
CA ASN A 267 -9.09 23.40 -1.65
C ASN A 267 -8.34 24.31 -2.62
N VAL A 268 -7.02 24.19 -2.67
CA VAL A 268 -6.17 24.91 -3.64
C VAL A 268 -6.22 24.14 -4.96
N THR A 269 -6.88 24.72 -5.97
CA THR A 269 -7.07 24.11 -7.29
C THR A 269 -6.26 24.79 -8.39
N ILE A 270 -5.70 25.97 -8.13
CA ILE A 270 -4.92 26.79 -9.08
C ILE A 270 -3.55 27.17 -8.49
N ASN A 271 -2.56 27.33 -9.36
CA ASN A 271 -1.30 28.00 -9.06
C ASN A 271 -1.54 29.52 -9.20
N GLU A 272 -1.49 30.25 -8.09
CA GLU A 272 -1.87 31.69 -8.03
C GLU A 272 -0.87 32.59 -8.78
N SER A 273 0.32 32.08 -9.15
CA SER A 273 1.34 32.83 -9.90
C SER A 273 1.22 32.73 -11.43
N THR A 274 0.43 31.78 -11.91
CA THR A 274 0.22 31.49 -13.35
C THR A 274 -1.26 31.37 -13.76
N ASN A 275 -2.19 31.39 -12.79
CA ASN A 275 -3.63 31.16 -12.96
C ASN A 275 -3.98 29.84 -13.68
N LYS A 276 -3.09 28.83 -13.60
CA LYS A 276 -3.30 27.50 -14.20
C LYS A 276 -3.79 26.49 -13.15
N PRO A 277 -4.64 25.52 -13.52
CA PRO A 277 -5.02 24.43 -12.61
C PRO A 277 -3.80 23.62 -12.13
N LEU A 278 -3.78 23.24 -10.85
CA LEU A 278 -2.77 22.34 -10.29
C LEU A 278 -2.95 20.88 -10.76
N GLY A 279 -4.18 20.49 -11.11
CA GLY A 279 -4.52 19.10 -11.40
C GLY A 279 -4.64 18.24 -10.14
N GLU A 280 -4.57 16.92 -10.30
CA GLU A 280 -4.51 15.98 -9.18
C GLU A 280 -3.08 15.92 -8.62
N LEU A 281 -2.94 16.06 -7.30
CA LEU A 281 -1.64 16.06 -6.64
C LEU A 281 -1.23 14.62 -6.32
N THR A 282 -0.60 13.98 -7.30
CA THR A 282 -0.19 12.56 -7.27
C THR A 282 1.32 12.42 -7.24
N THR A 283 1.84 11.62 -6.31
CA THR A 283 3.29 11.41 -6.14
C THR A 283 3.92 10.68 -7.33
N ASP A 284 5.05 11.19 -7.81
CA ASP A 284 5.83 10.61 -8.90
C ASP A 284 6.61 9.33 -8.50
N LYS A 285 7.46 8.83 -9.41
CA LYS A 285 8.36 7.68 -9.20
C LYS A 285 9.36 7.84 -8.04
N ASN A 286 9.65 9.07 -7.66
CA ASN A 286 10.51 9.42 -6.53
C ASN A 286 9.70 9.59 -5.23
N GLY A 287 8.37 9.40 -5.29
CA GLY A 287 7.43 9.66 -4.22
C GLY A 287 7.12 11.14 -4.02
N GLN A 288 7.40 12.01 -4.99
CA GLN A 288 7.36 13.46 -4.79
C GLN A 288 6.15 14.12 -5.46
N ILE A 289 5.63 15.16 -4.79
CA ILE A 289 4.72 16.17 -5.33
C ILE A 289 5.40 17.51 -5.13
N THR A 290 5.50 18.35 -6.16
CA THR A 290 5.99 19.73 -6.03
C THR A 290 4.88 20.69 -6.42
N VAL A 291 4.61 21.68 -5.56
CA VAL A 291 3.62 22.73 -5.79
C VAL A 291 4.31 24.08 -5.61
N ASP A 292 4.22 24.94 -6.62
CA ASP A 292 4.70 26.30 -6.64
C ASP A 292 3.54 27.30 -6.78
N GLY A 293 3.85 28.59 -6.79
CA GLY A 293 2.85 29.64 -6.99
C GLY A 293 1.88 29.81 -5.82
N LEU A 294 2.30 29.51 -4.59
CA LEU A 294 1.49 29.69 -3.38
C LEU A 294 1.72 31.09 -2.79
N SER A 295 0.66 31.88 -2.64
CA SER A 295 0.71 33.19 -1.97
C SER A 295 0.97 33.08 -0.46
N GLN A 296 1.05 34.21 0.25
CA GLN A 296 1.14 34.20 1.71
C GLN A 296 -0.11 33.52 2.30
N GLY A 297 0.07 32.69 3.32
CA GLY A 297 -1.04 32.00 3.96
C GLY A 297 -0.64 30.77 4.74
N THR A 298 -1.61 30.16 5.41
CA THR A 298 -1.44 28.85 6.06
C THR A 298 -2.09 27.79 5.20
N TYR A 299 -1.35 26.72 4.92
CA TYR A 299 -1.72 25.64 4.02
C TYR A 299 -1.59 24.28 4.70
N ARG A 300 -2.23 23.24 4.18
CA ARG A 300 -2.05 21.86 4.63
C ARG A 300 -2.18 20.84 3.50
N PHE A 301 -1.33 19.82 3.54
CA PHE A 301 -1.53 18.59 2.74
C PHE A 301 -2.30 17.55 3.55
N ILE A 302 -3.21 16.80 2.90
CA ILE A 302 -3.93 15.65 3.46
C ILE A 302 -3.88 14.52 2.43
N GLU A 303 -3.46 13.31 2.84
CA GLU A 303 -3.45 12.12 1.95
C GLU A 303 -4.91 11.70 1.67
N THR A 304 -5.26 11.38 0.42
CA THR A 304 -6.63 11.00 0.03
C THR A 304 -6.73 9.60 -0.57
N ASP A 305 -5.69 9.11 -1.24
CA ASP A 305 -5.56 7.69 -1.54
C ASP A 305 -4.10 7.21 -1.60
N ARG A 306 -3.88 5.94 -1.26
CA ARG A 306 -2.55 5.30 -1.27
C ARG A 306 -2.14 4.76 -2.66
N GLY A 307 -3.01 4.84 -3.66
CA GLY A 307 -2.79 4.24 -4.97
C GLY A 307 -2.59 2.72 -4.91
N ASN A 308 -1.69 2.21 -5.74
CA ASN A 308 -1.38 0.78 -5.83
C ASN A 308 -0.42 0.27 -4.73
N ASN A 309 -0.21 1.03 -3.65
CA ASN A 309 0.72 0.68 -2.57
C ASN A 309 0.08 -0.29 -1.58
N ASP A 310 -0.17 -1.52 -2.03
CA ASP A 310 -0.91 -2.54 -1.28
C ASP A 310 -0.27 -2.88 0.07
N GLY A 311 -1.11 -3.04 1.09
CA GLY A 311 -0.73 -3.33 2.48
C GLY A 311 -0.14 -2.15 3.27
N TYR A 312 0.06 -0.97 2.67
CA TYR A 312 0.37 0.25 3.42
C TYR A 312 -0.89 0.86 4.03
N ILE A 313 -0.81 1.29 5.29
CA ILE A 313 -1.90 1.99 5.96
C ILE A 313 -1.86 3.46 5.55
N MET A 314 -2.90 3.93 4.87
CA MET A 314 -3.09 5.34 4.51
C MET A 314 -3.43 6.17 5.76
N ASP A 315 -2.85 7.37 5.89
CA ASP A 315 -3.14 8.31 6.97
C ASP A 315 -3.89 9.56 6.47
N GLY A 316 -5.17 9.39 6.18
CA GLY A 316 -6.06 10.50 5.77
C GLY A 316 -6.47 11.44 6.91
N ALA A 317 -6.04 11.17 8.13
CA ALA A 317 -6.38 11.95 9.32
C ALA A 317 -5.32 13.00 9.66
N THR A 318 -4.04 12.77 9.33
CA THR A 318 -2.96 13.72 9.61
C THR A 318 -2.94 14.84 8.58
N ALA A 319 -3.09 16.08 9.04
CA ALA A 319 -2.92 17.28 8.24
C ALA A 319 -1.48 17.83 8.37
N TYR A 320 -0.75 17.89 7.27
CA TYR A 320 0.63 18.40 7.23
C TYR A 320 0.61 19.92 6.99
N GLN A 321 0.39 20.69 8.06
CA GLN A 321 0.23 22.14 8.01
C GLN A 321 1.56 22.90 7.90
N PHE A 322 1.64 23.87 6.99
CA PHE A 322 2.77 24.78 6.80
C PHE A 322 2.29 26.22 6.55
N THR A 323 3.18 27.20 6.70
CA THR A 323 2.87 28.63 6.44
C THR A 323 3.83 29.19 5.40
N VAL A 324 3.29 29.81 4.36
CA VAL A 324 4.04 30.63 3.39
C VAL A 324 4.05 32.06 3.93
N ASN A 325 5.24 32.64 4.11
CA ASN A 325 5.43 34.02 4.57
C ASN A 325 5.39 35.01 3.40
N ALA A 326 5.25 36.31 3.70
CA ALA A 326 5.28 37.40 2.73
C ALA A 326 6.46 37.34 1.73
N ASN A 327 7.63 36.86 2.16
CA ASN A 327 8.82 36.74 1.31
C ASN A 327 8.92 35.41 0.53
N GLY A 328 7.85 34.62 0.46
CA GLY A 328 7.81 33.31 -0.20
C GLY A 328 8.53 32.17 0.55
N THR A 329 9.15 32.44 1.71
CA THR A 329 9.73 31.37 2.53
C THR A 329 8.64 30.59 3.26
N ILE A 330 8.86 29.29 3.45
CA ILE A 330 7.91 28.39 4.10
C ILE A 330 8.43 27.98 5.48
N LYS A 331 7.55 28.08 6.48
CA LYS A 331 7.73 27.49 7.81
C LYS A 331 6.93 26.20 7.94
N TYR A 332 7.58 25.12 8.39
CA TYR A 332 6.95 23.84 8.68
C TYR A 332 7.47 23.28 10.01
N GLY A 333 6.56 23.05 10.96
CA GLY A 333 6.91 22.77 12.35
C GLY A 333 7.84 23.84 12.96
N ASP A 334 8.77 23.38 13.80
CA ASP A 334 9.71 24.26 14.51
C ASP A 334 10.87 24.76 13.64
N ASN A 335 11.00 24.29 12.39
CA ASN A 335 12.09 24.68 11.50
C ASN A 335 12.08 26.18 11.16
N ASP A 336 13.27 26.71 10.87
CA ASP A 336 13.45 28.07 10.33
C ASP A 336 12.81 28.20 8.93
N PRO A 337 12.18 29.35 8.60
CA PRO A 337 11.61 29.57 7.28
C PRO A 337 12.65 29.51 6.16
N LYS A 338 12.38 28.72 5.11
CA LYS A 338 13.24 28.56 3.92
C LYS A 338 12.42 28.48 2.65
N ALA A 339 12.98 28.85 1.51
CA ALA A 339 12.36 28.60 0.21
C ALA A 339 12.45 27.10 -0.13
N ASN A 340 11.44 26.57 -0.84
CA ASN A 340 11.45 25.22 -1.45
C ASN A 340 11.80 24.10 -0.46
N ILE A 341 11.09 24.05 0.67
CA ILE A 341 11.28 22.99 1.67
C ILE A 341 10.68 21.65 1.21
N THR A 342 11.19 20.56 1.78
CA THR A 342 10.61 19.22 1.65
C THR A 342 9.84 18.82 2.92
N ILE A 343 8.59 18.38 2.77
CA ILE A 343 7.75 17.80 3.83
C ILE A 343 7.71 16.29 3.64
N THR A 344 8.35 15.54 4.55
CA THR A 344 8.37 14.06 4.49
C THR A 344 7.14 13.46 5.16
N VAL A 345 6.44 12.56 4.45
CA VAL A 345 5.24 11.84 4.90
C VAL A 345 5.44 10.33 4.77
N THR A 346 5.06 9.53 5.77
CA THR A 346 5.33 8.07 5.79
C THR A 346 4.08 7.25 6.07
N ASN A 347 3.79 6.23 5.24
CA ASN A 347 2.80 5.20 5.57
C ASN A 347 3.47 4.00 6.24
N GLU A 348 2.88 3.59 7.34
CA GLU A 348 3.29 2.38 8.07
C GLU A 348 2.71 1.13 7.40
N LYS A 349 3.35 -0.01 7.66
CA LYS A 349 2.95 -1.31 7.11
C LYS A 349 3.21 -2.42 8.13
N PRO A 350 2.18 -3.14 8.60
CA PRO A 350 2.39 -4.33 9.41
C PRO A 350 2.99 -5.46 8.54
N ASP A 351 3.56 -6.46 9.19
CA ASP A 351 3.89 -7.74 8.57
C ASP A 351 3.58 -8.90 9.52
N MET A 352 3.45 -10.11 8.99
CA MET A 352 3.23 -11.33 9.77
C MET A 352 3.96 -12.52 9.15
N THR A 353 4.63 -13.30 10.00
CA THR A 353 5.11 -14.64 9.65
C THR A 353 4.57 -15.69 10.60
N LYS A 354 4.27 -16.89 10.09
CA LYS A 354 3.93 -18.09 10.86
C LYS A 354 5.05 -19.10 10.67
N GLN A 355 5.33 -19.90 11.70
CA GLN A 355 6.31 -20.98 11.69
C GLN A 355 5.86 -22.13 12.61
N VAL A 356 6.28 -23.34 12.30
CA VAL A 356 6.19 -24.55 13.13
C VAL A 356 7.59 -24.93 13.64
N LYS A 357 7.70 -25.55 14.81
CA LYS A 357 9.01 -25.98 15.35
C LYS A 357 9.50 -27.24 14.63
N ASP A 358 10.79 -27.28 14.33
CA ASP A 358 11.45 -28.51 13.90
C ASP A 358 11.78 -29.38 15.13
N ARG A 359 11.08 -30.51 15.29
CA ARG A 359 11.30 -31.46 16.39
C ARG A 359 12.61 -32.26 16.27
N THR A 360 13.32 -32.19 15.14
CA THR A 360 14.55 -32.97 14.88
C THR A 360 15.82 -32.26 15.35
N LYS A 361 15.71 -31.03 15.88
CA LYS A 361 16.83 -30.21 16.34
C LYS A 361 16.76 -29.97 17.84
N GLU A 362 17.90 -30.15 18.52
CA GLU A 362 18.05 -29.83 19.94
C GLU A 362 17.95 -28.33 20.20
N THR A 363 18.52 -27.51 19.30
CA THR A 363 18.36 -26.06 19.30
C THR A 363 17.01 -25.66 18.68
N GLU A 364 16.29 -24.74 19.34
CA GLU A 364 14.98 -24.28 18.85
C GLU A 364 15.07 -23.72 17.43
N THR A 365 14.57 -24.51 16.48
CA THR A 365 14.56 -24.18 15.06
C THR A 365 13.11 -24.07 14.60
N TRP A 366 12.80 -23.01 13.87
CA TRP A 366 11.45 -22.70 13.40
C TRP A 366 11.43 -22.67 11.87
N LYS A 367 10.49 -23.42 11.26
CA LYS A 367 10.39 -23.70 9.82
C LYS A 367 8.96 -23.47 9.32
N GLN A 368 8.75 -23.67 8.01
CA GLN A 368 7.41 -23.70 7.41
C GLN A 368 6.80 -25.09 7.36
N ASP A 369 7.64 -26.12 7.41
CA ASP A 369 7.26 -27.52 7.52
C ASP A 369 7.95 -28.22 8.70
N ALA A 370 7.28 -29.27 9.18
CA ALA A 370 7.79 -30.24 10.13
C ALA A 370 6.92 -31.51 10.05
N ASP A 371 7.39 -32.62 10.60
CA ASP A 371 6.59 -33.84 10.71
C ASP A 371 6.36 -34.22 12.19
N TYR A 372 5.17 -34.70 12.53
CA TYR A 372 4.73 -34.99 13.90
C TYR A 372 3.86 -36.26 13.96
N ASN A 373 3.71 -36.85 15.15
CA ASN A 373 2.85 -38.01 15.36
C ASN A 373 1.41 -37.53 15.60
N VAL A 374 0.43 -38.30 15.15
CA VAL A 374 -0.97 -38.09 15.55
C VAL A 374 -1.08 -38.17 17.07
N GLY A 375 -1.79 -37.21 17.66
CA GLY A 375 -1.87 -37.03 19.11
C GLY A 375 -0.88 -36.02 19.68
N ASP A 376 0.22 -35.69 18.98
CA ASP A 376 1.21 -34.72 19.47
C ASP A 376 0.63 -33.30 19.60
N MET A 377 1.14 -32.55 20.58
CA MET A 377 0.93 -31.11 20.70
C MET A 377 1.99 -30.37 19.89
N VAL A 378 1.67 -30.01 18.65
CA VAL A 378 2.56 -29.32 17.71
C VAL A 378 2.72 -27.84 18.10
N PRO A 379 3.94 -27.37 18.43
CA PRO A 379 4.21 -25.97 18.75
C PRO A 379 4.32 -25.08 17.51
N TYR A 380 3.64 -23.94 17.56
CA TYR A 380 3.64 -22.89 16.54
C TYR A 380 4.11 -21.55 17.11
N LYS A 381 4.65 -20.71 16.23
CA LYS A 381 5.06 -19.34 16.50
C LYS A 381 4.57 -18.43 15.38
N ILE A 382 3.84 -17.39 15.73
CA ILE A 382 3.44 -16.30 14.84
C ILE A 382 4.17 -15.04 15.29
N THR A 383 4.77 -14.34 14.35
CA THR A 383 5.55 -13.13 14.57
C THR A 383 4.87 -11.98 13.83
N VAL A 384 4.52 -10.89 14.52
CA VAL A 384 3.78 -9.74 13.95
C VAL A 384 4.57 -8.45 14.14
N ASP A 385 4.84 -7.74 13.05
CA ASP A 385 5.41 -6.40 13.08
C ASP A 385 4.31 -5.35 13.33
N VAL A 386 4.42 -4.61 14.43
CA VAL A 386 3.41 -3.62 14.84
C VAL A 386 3.70 -2.26 14.18
N PRO A 387 2.75 -1.67 13.44
CA PRO A 387 2.94 -0.36 12.82
C PRO A 387 2.97 0.75 13.87
N SER A 388 3.63 1.88 13.59
CA SER A 388 3.79 2.93 14.61
C SER A 388 2.48 3.63 15.00
N ASN A 389 1.54 3.67 14.07
CA ASN A 389 0.21 4.26 14.21
C ASN A 389 -0.83 3.25 14.75
N ILE A 390 -0.39 2.15 15.40
CA ILE A 390 -1.27 1.08 15.91
C ILE A 390 -2.43 1.62 16.75
N THR A 391 -2.20 2.60 17.62
CA THR A 391 -3.23 3.21 18.48
C THR A 391 -4.32 3.99 17.74
N ARG A 392 -4.11 4.27 16.45
CA ARG A 392 -5.05 4.97 15.58
C ARG A 392 -5.81 4.01 14.65
N LEU A 393 -5.49 2.71 14.65
CA LEU A 393 -6.22 1.70 13.90
C LEU A 393 -7.49 1.30 14.65
N LYS A 394 -8.59 1.09 13.91
CA LYS A 394 -9.86 0.60 14.47
C LYS A 394 -9.91 -0.93 14.58
N GLU A 395 -9.08 -1.61 13.80
CA GLU A 395 -9.06 -3.07 13.66
C GLU A 395 -7.59 -3.53 13.59
N PHE A 396 -7.22 -4.46 14.47
CA PHE A 396 -5.96 -5.21 14.42
C PHE A 396 -6.18 -6.58 15.07
N THR A 397 -6.29 -7.63 14.25
CA THR A 397 -6.79 -8.95 14.68
C THR A 397 -6.02 -10.07 13.98
N LEU A 398 -5.56 -11.05 14.76
CA LEU A 398 -4.97 -12.29 14.29
C LEU A 398 -6.01 -13.43 14.37
N THR A 399 -6.17 -14.21 13.32
CA THR A 399 -7.00 -15.43 13.30
C THR A 399 -6.15 -16.60 12.86
N ASP A 400 -6.27 -17.75 13.52
CA ASP A 400 -5.58 -18.98 13.18
C ASP A 400 -6.58 -20.07 12.77
N THR A 401 -6.33 -20.71 11.64
CA THR A 401 -7.24 -21.70 11.03
C THR A 401 -6.47 -22.98 10.71
N PRO A 402 -6.47 -23.98 11.62
CA PRO A 402 -5.88 -25.30 11.39
C PRO A 402 -6.77 -26.26 10.61
N THR A 403 -6.17 -27.13 9.79
CA THR A 403 -6.79 -28.29 9.13
C THR A 403 -6.17 -29.57 9.68
N ASN A 404 -7.00 -30.52 10.14
CA ASN A 404 -6.59 -31.73 10.87
C ASN A 404 -5.78 -31.51 12.17
N LEU A 405 -5.65 -30.25 12.61
CA LEU A 405 -5.14 -29.91 13.94
C LEU A 405 -6.25 -29.20 14.74
N LYS A 406 -6.05 -29.11 16.06
CA LYS A 406 -6.91 -28.34 16.96
C LYS A 406 -6.08 -27.51 17.93
N ASP A 407 -6.22 -26.21 17.84
CA ASP A 407 -5.45 -25.27 18.67
C ASP A 407 -5.84 -25.37 20.14
N ASN A 408 -4.83 -25.43 21.01
CA ASN A 408 -5.03 -25.26 22.44
C ASN A 408 -5.00 -23.77 22.78
N ILE A 409 -6.18 -23.16 22.79
CA ILE A 409 -6.39 -21.73 23.12
C ILE A 409 -5.79 -21.33 24.48
N ASP A 410 -5.72 -22.24 25.45
CA ASP A 410 -5.17 -21.97 26.79
C ASP A 410 -3.64 -21.99 26.80
N SER A 411 -3.00 -22.49 25.74
CA SER A 411 -1.55 -22.44 25.53
C SER A 411 -1.07 -21.16 24.85
N VAL A 412 -1.97 -20.26 24.42
CA VAL A 412 -1.61 -19.06 23.65
C VAL A 412 -0.97 -18.00 24.55
N VAL A 413 0.28 -17.67 24.24
CA VAL A 413 1.08 -16.65 24.93
C VAL A 413 1.50 -15.59 23.91
N VAL A 414 1.18 -14.32 24.21
CA VAL A 414 1.59 -13.15 23.42
C VAL A 414 2.68 -12.39 24.16
N LYS A 415 3.79 -12.08 23.49
CA LYS A 415 4.92 -11.32 24.04
C LYS A 415 5.39 -10.20 23.10
N CYS A 416 6.04 -9.19 23.67
CA CYS A 416 6.88 -8.22 22.96
C CYS A 416 8.28 -8.28 23.59
N GLY A 417 9.24 -8.92 22.92
CA GLY A 417 10.50 -9.31 23.55
C GLY A 417 10.23 -10.29 24.71
N GLU A 418 10.75 -10.00 25.90
CA GLU A 418 10.49 -10.82 27.10
C GLU A 418 9.15 -10.51 27.77
N THR A 419 8.62 -9.28 27.59
CA THR A 419 7.39 -8.81 28.22
C THR A 419 6.17 -9.57 27.67
N LYS A 420 5.38 -10.16 28.56
CA LYS A 420 4.10 -10.81 28.23
C LYS A 420 2.98 -9.76 28.20
N LEU A 421 2.14 -9.79 27.17
CA LEU A 421 0.95 -8.93 27.07
C LEU A 421 -0.19 -9.44 27.97
N THR A 422 -1.02 -8.53 28.44
CA THR A 422 -2.10 -8.75 29.39
C THR A 422 -3.41 -9.08 28.67
N LYS A 423 -3.80 -10.37 28.72
CA LYS A 423 -5.12 -10.83 28.26
C LYS A 423 -6.23 -10.13 29.05
N GLY A 424 -7.17 -9.50 28.34
CA GLY A 424 -8.27 -8.69 28.88
C GLY A 424 -8.02 -7.18 28.82
N THR A 425 -6.77 -6.75 28.70
CA THR A 425 -6.37 -5.33 28.57
C THR A 425 -5.83 -5.05 27.18
N ASP A 426 -4.70 -5.66 26.83
CA ASP A 426 -3.98 -5.43 25.57
C ASP A 426 -4.60 -6.23 24.41
N TYR A 427 -5.18 -7.39 24.74
CA TYR A 427 -5.85 -8.25 23.76
C TYR A 427 -6.93 -9.14 24.39
N THR A 428 -7.89 -9.55 23.57
CA THR A 428 -8.84 -10.62 23.89
C THR A 428 -8.56 -11.83 23.01
N ILE A 429 -9.01 -13.02 23.45
CA ILE A 429 -8.88 -14.26 22.67
C ILE A 429 -10.16 -15.08 22.75
N SER A 430 -10.64 -15.55 21.60
CA SER A 430 -11.80 -16.44 21.45
C SER A 430 -11.44 -17.64 20.58
N LYS A 431 -12.31 -18.66 20.56
CA LYS A 431 -12.27 -19.68 19.50
C LYS A 431 -12.63 -19.03 18.16
N ASP A 432 -12.10 -19.56 17.07
CA ASP A 432 -12.61 -19.26 15.73
C ASP A 432 -13.89 -20.08 15.51
N THR A 433 -14.99 -19.40 15.19
CA THR A 433 -16.30 -20.01 14.96
C THR A 433 -16.47 -20.55 13.54
N THR A 434 -15.50 -20.34 12.65
CA THR A 434 -15.55 -20.83 11.26
C THR A 434 -15.49 -22.35 11.22
N ASP A 435 -14.48 -22.94 11.86
CA ASP A 435 -14.27 -24.41 11.93
C ASP A 435 -14.19 -24.96 13.37
N GLY A 436 -14.27 -24.10 14.40
CA GLY A 436 -14.28 -24.50 15.82
C GLY A 436 -12.95 -25.04 16.39
N ASN A 437 -11.97 -25.32 15.54
CA ASN A 437 -10.65 -25.86 15.90
C ASN A 437 -9.55 -24.78 16.01
N GLY A 438 -9.79 -23.57 15.51
CA GLY A 438 -8.86 -22.44 15.54
C GLY A 438 -9.11 -21.43 16.66
N PHE A 439 -8.36 -20.33 16.67
CA PHE A 439 -8.56 -19.21 17.60
C PHE A 439 -8.47 -17.84 16.91
N LYS A 440 -8.97 -16.81 17.59
CA LYS A 440 -8.92 -15.41 17.18
C LYS A 440 -8.40 -14.55 18.34
N VAL A 441 -7.33 -13.79 18.09
CA VAL A 441 -6.79 -12.75 18.98
C VAL A 441 -7.15 -11.39 18.41
N THR A 442 -7.91 -10.59 19.16
CA THR A 442 -8.21 -9.20 18.81
C THR A 442 -7.48 -8.28 19.77
N PHE A 443 -6.58 -7.45 19.23
CA PHE A 443 -5.79 -6.50 20.00
C PHE A 443 -6.61 -5.25 20.31
N ASN A 444 -6.49 -4.73 21.53
CA ASN A 444 -7.10 -3.48 21.94
C ASN A 444 -6.17 -2.33 21.54
N THR A 445 -6.40 -1.74 20.37
CA THR A 445 -5.42 -0.85 19.73
C THR A 445 -5.02 0.35 20.58
N SER A 446 -5.92 0.91 21.42
CA SER A 446 -5.61 2.04 22.30
C SER A 446 -4.46 1.75 23.27
N GLU A 447 -4.36 0.52 23.78
CA GLU A 447 -3.35 0.11 24.76
C GLU A 447 -2.02 -0.30 24.09
N MET A 448 -1.98 -0.40 22.75
CA MET A 448 -0.83 -0.94 22.03
C MET A 448 0.32 0.06 21.81
N GLY A 449 0.26 1.26 22.41
CA GLY A 449 1.23 2.34 22.22
C GLY A 449 2.68 1.92 22.53
N ASP A 450 2.89 1.19 23.64
CA ASP A 450 4.21 0.70 24.04
C ASP A 450 4.79 -0.36 23.10
N TYR A 451 3.99 -0.92 22.19
CA TYR A 451 4.41 -1.94 21.22
C TYR A 451 4.57 -1.38 19.80
N ALA A 452 4.30 -0.09 19.58
CA ALA A 452 4.50 0.59 18.31
C ALA A 452 5.94 0.42 17.77
N ARG A 453 6.08 0.05 16.49
CA ARG A 453 7.36 -0.29 15.82
C ARG A 453 8.12 -1.48 16.41
N LYS A 454 7.53 -2.26 17.31
CA LYS A 454 8.12 -3.49 17.87
C LYS A 454 7.50 -4.71 17.22
N GLN A 455 8.02 -5.88 17.58
CA GLN A 455 7.57 -7.16 17.08
C GLN A 455 6.92 -7.98 18.20
N LEU A 456 5.69 -8.44 17.95
CA LEU A 456 4.99 -9.38 18.81
C LEU A 456 5.35 -10.80 18.42
N VAL A 457 5.50 -11.67 19.42
CA VAL A 457 5.68 -13.11 19.25
C VAL A 457 4.55 -13.81 19.98
N ILE A 458 3.75 -14.56 19.23
CA ILE A 458 2.62 -15.35 19.69
C ILE A 458 3.02 -16.83 19.58
N THR A 459 3.09 -17.55 20.69
CA THR A 459 3.36 -18.99 20.71
C THR A 459 2.19 -19.76 21.31
N TYR A 460 1.94 -20.96 20.79
CA TYR A 460 0.88 -21.86 21.24
C TYR A 460 1.13 -23.27 20.70
N ASN A 461 0.32 -24.24 21.12
CA ASN A 461 0.36 -25.60 20.61
C ASN A 461 -0.99 -25.99 19.99
N ALA A 462 -0.98 -26.81 18.94
CA ALA A 462 -2.16 -27.44 18.37
C ALA A 462 -2.04 -28.97 18.41
N LYS A 463 -3.09 -29.68 18.79
CA LYS A 463 -3.10 -31.15 18.76
C LYS A 463 -3.25 -31.64 17.33
N LEU A 464 -2.34 -32.47 16.82
CA LEU A 464 -2.55 -33.20 15.57
C LEU A 464 -3.63 -34.28 15.79
N LEU A 465 -4.71 -34.23 15.01
CA LEU A 465 -5.90 -35.07 15.20
C LEU A 465 -5.79 -36.41 14.46
N ASP A 466 -6.64 -37.36 14.84
CA ASP A 466 -6.73 -38.68 14.20
C ASP A 466 -7.26 -38.61 12.76
N SER A 467 -7.75 -37.44 12.31
CA SER A 467 -8.09 -37.15 10.92
C SER A 467 -6.89 -36.74 10.05
N ALA A 468 -5.68 -36.68 10.60
CA ALA A 468 -4.50 -36.25 9.86
C ALA A 468 -4.20 -37.15 8.66
N VAL A 469 -3.95 -36.51 7.52
CA VAL A 469 -3.61 -37.19 6.27
C VAL A 469 -2.11 -37.46 6.19
N THR A 470 -1.76 -38.60 5.58
CA THR A 470 -0.37 -39.00 5.32
C THR A 470 0.12 -38.69 3.91
N SER A 471 -0.69 -37.98 3.12
CA SER A 471 -0.39 -37.57 1.74
C SER A 471 0.43 -36.28 1.69
N THR A 472 0.89 -35.92 0.49
CA THR A 472 1.56 -34.65 0.20
C THR A 472 0.69 -33.41 0.46
N ASP A 473 -0.63 -33.57 0.61
CA ASP A 473 -1.55 -32.48 1.00
C ASP A 473 -1.24 -31.97 2.41
N GLY A 474 -0.74 -32.87 3.27
CA GLY A 474 -0.36 -32.60 4.66
C GLY A 474 -1.49 -32.00 5.51
N ASN A 475 -1.09 -31.45 6.66
CA ASN A 475 -2.01 -30.94 7.68
C ASN A 475 -1.66 -29.48 7.91
N THR A 476 -2.36 -28.60 7.19
CA THR A 476 -2.01 -27.18 7.14
C THR A 476 -2.49 -26.43 8.37
N ASN A 477 -1.79 -25.36 8.70
CA ASN A 477 -2.31 -24.34 9.58
C ASN A 477 -1.99 -22.96 8.99
N ARG A 478 -3.01 -22.10 8.84
CA ARG A 478 -2.92 -20.77 8.25
C ARG A 478 -3.26 -19.70 9.29
N ALA A 479 -2.33 -18.77 9.48
CA ALA A 479 -2.59 -17.52 10.19
C ALA A 479 -3.08 -16.44 9.22
N LYS A 480 -4.01 -15.59 9.67
CA LYS A 480 -4.47 -14.37 8.98
C LYS A 480 -4.39 -13.17 9.93
N LEU A 481 -3.59 -12.16 9.60
CA LEU A 481 -3.63 -10.83 10.22
C LEU A 481 -4.60 -9.95 9.44
N GLU A 482 -5.49 -9.27 10.15
CA GLU A 482 -6.51 -8.35 9.64
C GLU A 482 -6.34 -6.98 10.30
N TYR A 483 -6.25 -5.93 9.48
CA TYR A 483 -5.99 -4.57 9.97
C TYR A 483 -6.72 -3.50 9.17
N SER A 484 -7.04 -2.38 9.83
CA SER A 484 -7.55 -1.17 9.17
C SER A 484 -6.54 -0.66 8.14
N ASN A 485 -6.96 -0.49 6.88
CA ASN A 485 -6.09 -0.08 5.78
C ASN A 485 -6.05 1.45 5.53
N LYS A 486 -6.93 2.20 6.21
CA LYS A 486 -6.92 3.67 6.28
C LYS A 486 -7.11 4.11 7.74
N ILE A 487 -6.54 5.26 8.11
CA ILE A 487 -6.88 6.02 9.31
C ILE A 487 -7.74 7.21 8.86
N LEU A 488 -8.94 7.33 9.43
CA LEU A 488 -9.89 8.42 9.15
C LEU A 488 -9.86 9.45 10.29
N PRO A 489 -10.07 10.75 10.01
CA PRO A 489 -10.10 11.80 11.02
C PRO A 489 -11.35 11.68 11.92
N GLY A 490 -11.37 12.48 12.99
CA GLY A 490 -12.55 12.68 13.82
C GLY A 490 -13.61 13.55 13.15
N GLN A 491 -14.45 14.20 13.97
CA GLN A 491 -15.48 15.14 13.53
C GLN A 491 -15.07 16.61 13.73
N ASP A 492 -13.90 16.82 14.33
CA ASP A 492 -13.28 18.10 14.71
C ASP A 492 -12.68 18.87 13.52
N ASP A 493 -12.39 18.18 12.41
CA ASP A 493 -11.91 18.78 11.16
C ASP A 493 -12.98 18.62 10.06
N PRO A 494 -13.97 19.53 9.97
CA PRO A 494 -15.10 19.41 9.04
C PRO A 494 -14.68 19.48 7.57
N ASP A 495 -13.52 20.08 7.27
CA ASP A 495 -13.03 20.34 5.93
C ASP A 495 -12.05 19.25 5.43
N ASN A 496 -11.76 18.23 6.23
CA ASN A 496 -10.91 17.10 5.80
C ASN A 496 -11.72 16.20 4.83
N PRO A 497 -11.22 15.93 3.60
CA PRO A 497 -11.95 15.14 2.61
C PRO A 497 -12.18 13.68 3.00
N ASN A 498 -11.41 13.16 3.97
CA ASN A 498 -11.57 11.79 4.50
C ASN A 498 -12.54 11.71 5.68
N LYS A 499 -13.18 12.82 6.09
CA LYS A 499 -14.11 12.86 7.22
C LYS A 499 -15.29 11.91 6.99
N PRO A 500 -15.48 10.89 7.85
CA PRO A 500 -16.62 10.00 7.71
C PRO A 500 -17.90 10.69 8.16
N GLU A 501 -19.04 10.36 7.55
CA GLU A 501 -20.36 10.84 7.98
C GLU A 501 -20.69 10.43 9.42
N ASN A 502 -20.19 9.26 9.84
CA ASN A 502 -20.34 8.73 11.19
C ASN A 502 -18.94 8.45 11.80
N PRO A 503 -18.61 8.94 13.02
CA PRO A 503 -17.32 8.69 13.68
C PRO A 503 -17.01 7.21 13.97
N ASP A 504 -18.04 6.35 14.02
CA ASP A 504 -17.89 4.89 14.20
C ASP A 504 -17.71 4.12 12.88
N THR A 505 -17.67 4.83 11.73
CA THR A 505 -17.38 4.23 10.42
C THR A 505 -16.04 3.48 10.48
N LYS A 506 -16.10 2.16 10.27
CA LYS A 506 -14.89 1.36 10.14
C LYS A 506 -14.26 1.60 8.76
N PRO A 507 -12.96 1.94 8.69
CA PRO A 507 -12.24 2.00 7.41
C PRO A 507 -12.18 0.60 6.77
N GLY A 508 -11.77 0.57 5.50
CA GLY A 508 -11.46 -0.67 4.80
C GLY A 508 -10.42 -1.52 5.53
N LYS A 509 -10.30 -2.78 5.10
CA LYS A 509 -9.37 -3.74 5.69
C LYS A 509 -8.45 -4.32 4.63
N ASP A 510 -7.22 -4.60 5.04
CA ASP A 510 -6.27 -5.42 4.31
C ASP A 510 -5.91 -6.65 5.16
N TYR A 511 -5.39 -7.69 4.52
CA TYR A 511 -5.02 -8.95 5.15
C TYR A 511 -3.56 -9.33 4.88
N ILE A 512 -2.98 -10.13 5.79
CA ILE A 512 -1.77 -10.93 5.53
C ILE A 512 -2.10 -12.37 5.88
N GLU A 513 -1.84 -13.31 4.97
CA GLU A 513 -2.01 -14.74 5.20
C GLU A 513 -0.66 -15.44 5.14
N ASN A 514 -0.40 -16.36 6.09
CA ASN A 514 0.83 -17.14 6.12
C ASN A 514 0.53 -18.59 6.55
N THR A 515 0.93 -19.56 5.73
CA THR A 515 0.59 -20.98 5.90
C THR A 515 1.83 -21.80 6.24
N THR A 516 1.66 -22.68 7.23
CA THR A 516 2.59 -23.75 7.62
C THR A 516 1.95 -25.11 7.35
N ILE A 517 2.76 -26.16 7.19
CA ILE A 517 2.28 -27.52 6.95
C ILE A 517 2.93 -28.53 7.90
N VAL A 518 2.14 -29.48 8.40
CA VAL A 518 2.61 -30.59 9.21
C VAL A 518 2.39 -31.90 8.47
N TYR A 519 3.46 -32.68 8.31
CA TYR A 519 3.39 -34.01 7.75
C TYR A 519 3.29 -35.07 8.84
N THR A 520 2.75 -36.21 8.45
CA THR A 520 2.74 -37.44 9.25
C THR A 520 2.67 -38.60 8.27
N PHE A 521 3.15 -39.78 8.64
CA PHE A 521 3.41 -40.86 7.68
C PHE A 521 2.75 -42.17 8.09
N GLY A 522 2.65 -43.08 7.13
CA GLY A 522 2.17 -44.45 7.33
C GLY A 522 3.31 -45.47 7.42
N LEU A 523 3.06 -46.53 8.18
CA LEU A 523 3.81 -47.77 8.16
C LEU A 523 2.87 -48.91 7.76
N GLN A 524 3.12 -49.53 6.61
CA GLN A 524 2.45 -50.75 6.16
C GLN A 524 3.37 -51.95 6.42
N VAL A 525 2.87 -52.95 7.15
CA VAL A 525 3.51 -54.25 7.29
C VAL A 525 2.96 -55.18 6.22
N LEU A 526 3.86 -55.78 5.43
CA LEU A 526 3.54 -56.86 4.48
C LEU A 526 4.06 -58.19 5.03
N LYS A 527 3.18 -58.92 5.71
CA LYS A 527 3.47 -60.19 6.35
C LYS A 527 3.44 -61.34 5.35
N LYS A 528 4.51 -62.12 5.33
CA LYS A 528 4.61 -63.35 4.55
C LYS A 528 5.07 -64.56 5.37
N GLY A 529 4.74 -65.75 4.90
CA GLY A 529 5.19 -67.04 5.41
C GLY A 529 6.03 -67.75 4.37
N GLU A 530 7.23 -68.19 4.77
CA GLU A 530 8.13 -68.96 3.90
C GLU A 530 7.63 -70.41 3.81
N GLN A 531 7.44 -70.89 2.58
CA GLN A 531 6.99 -72.25 2.26
C GLN A 531 8.18 -73.21 2.12
N ALA A 532 7.90 -74.51 2.00
CA ALA A 532 8.95 -75.54 1.94
C ALA A 532 9.78 -75.50 0.65
N ASP A 533 9.21 -74.92 -0.42
CA ASP A 533 9.86 -74.64 -1.70
C ASP A 533 10.54 -73.25 -1.75
N GLY A 534 10.56 -72.53 -0.62
CA GLY A 534 11.11 -71.17 -0.52
C GLY A 534 10.18 -70.06 -1.02
N THR A 535 8.99 -70.37 -1.54
CA THR A 535 8.01 -69.35 -1.93
C THR A 535 7.45 -68.60 -0.71
N ARG A 536 6.91 -67.40 -0.92
CA ARG A 536 6.43 -66.52 0.16
C ARG A 536 5.01 -66.07 -0.09
N THR A 537 4.07 -66.67 0.61
CA THR A 537 2.64 -66.33 0.56
C THR A 537 2.30 -65.33 1.66
N PRO A 538 1.25 -64.50 1.51
CA PRO A 538 0.67 -63.72 2.59
C PRO A 538 0.32 -64.54 3.84
N LEU A 539 0.23 -63.89 5.00
CA LEU A 539 -0.30 -64.46 6.24
C LEU A 539 -1.34 -63.54 6.88
N GLU A 540 -2.58 -63.99 6.91
CA GLU A 540 -3.70 -63.36 7.63
C GLU A 540 -3.67 -63.69 9.13
N GLY A 541 -4.18 -62.78 9.95
CA GLY A 541 -4.42 -62.99 11.39
C GLY A 541 -3.16 -62.98 12.27
N VAL A 542 -2.02 -62.57 11.72
CA VAL A 542 -0.78 -62.30 12.47
C VAL A 542 -0.93 -60.96 13.17
N GLN A 543 -0.49 -60.86 14.41
CA GLN A 543 -0.68 -59.66 15.24
C GLN A 543 0.66 -59.04 15.64
N PHE A 544 0.71 -57.71 15.57
CA PHE A 544 1.83 -56.89 15.97
C PHE A 544 1.45 -55.82 16.98
N ASP A 545 2.39 -55.49 17.84
CA ASP A 545 2.42 -54.24 18.58
C ASP A 545 3.60 -53.39 18.12
N LEU A 546 3.35 -52.10 17.89
CA LEU A 546 4.33 -51.12 17.44
C LEU A 546 4.81 -50.30 18.63
N TYR A 547 6.12 -50.25 18.84
CA TYR A 547 6.76 -49.51 19.92
C TYR A 547 7.72 -48.44 19.39
N LYS A 548 7.90 -47.38 20.18
CA LYS A 548 8.88 -46.30 19.96
C LYS A 548 9.69 -46.06 21.24
N GLU A 549 10.98 -45.81 21.11
CA GLU A 549 11.80 -45.37 22.23
C GLU A 549 11.39 -43.94 22.62
N VAL A 550 11.20 -43.68 23.92
CA VAL A 550 10.78 -42.39 24.47
C VAL A 550 11.59 -42.06 25.74
N PRO A 551 11.65 -40.78 26.17
CA PRO A 551 12.33 -40.41 27.42
C PRO A 551 11.77 -41.15 28.65
N GLU A 552 12.63 -41.34 29.66
CA GLU A 552 12.23 -41.89 30.95
C GLU A 552 11.11 -41.05 31.59
N GLY A 553 10.18 -41.71 32.29
CA GLY A 553 9.01 -41.05 32.89
C GLY A 553 7.85 -40.74 31.94
N THR A 554 7.97 -41.06 30.64
CA THR A 554 6.85 -40.94 29.68
C THR A 554 5.64 -41.78 30.12
N ALA A 555 4.48 -41.14 30.22
CA ALA A 555 3.25 -41.80 30.64
C ALA A 555 2.86 -42.98 29.70
N LYS A 556 2.35 -44.06 30.28
CA LYS A 556 2.00 -45.34 29.60
C LYS A 556 3.17 -46.10 28.95
N ALA A 557 4.42 -45.64 29.07
CA ALA A 557 5.56 -46.37 28.55
C ALA A 557 6.00 -47.52 29.48
N ILE A 558 6.66 -48.54 28.92
CA ILE A 558 7.20 -49.71 29.63
C ILE A 558 8.73 -49.68 29.66
N THR A 559 9.33 -50.29 30.69
CA THR A 559 10.79 -50.44 30.86
C THR A 559 11.10 -51.71 31.66
N GLY A 560 12.37 -52.04 31.88
CA GLY A 560 12.81 -53.16 32.72
C GLY A 560 12.26 -54.50 32.25
N ASP A 561 11.75 -55.31 33.19
CA ASP A 561 11.20 -56.65 32.91
C ASP A 561 10.00 -56.63 31.95
N ALA A 562 9.19 -55.56 31.95
CA ALA A 562 8.06 -55.43 31.04
C ALA A 562 8.53 -55.24 29.58
N ALA A 563 9.57 -54.43 29.35
CA ALA A 563 10.19 -54.29 28.03
C ALA A 563 10.88 -55.59 27.59
N LYS A 564 11.60 -56.25 28.52
CA LYS A 564 12.26 -57.54 28.29
C LYS A 564 11.27 -58.65 27.91
N ALA A 565 10.09 -58.68 28.52
CA ALA A 565 9.05 -59.68 28.23
C ALA A 565 8.53 -59.63 26.79
N VAL A 566 8.62 -58.47 26.13
CA VAL A 566 8.28 -58.27 24.70
C VAL A 566 9.51 -58.21 23.78
N GLY A 567 10.69 -58.55 24.30
CA GLY A 567 11.95 -58.60 23.54
C GLY A 567 12.62 -57.24 23.26
N LEU A 568 12.17 -56.16 23.89
CA LEU A 568 12.78 -54.82 23.79
C LEU A 568 13.90 -54.64 24.83
N ASP A 569 14.76 -53.63 24.63
CA ASP A 569 15.86 -53.33 25.56
C ASP A 569 15.32 -52.88 26.93
N SER A 570 15.66 -53.60 27.98
CA SER A 570 15.22 -53.34 29.35
C SER A 570 15.80 -52.06 29.96
N ASN A 571 16.87 -51.51 29.39
CA ASN A 571 17.50 -50.26 29.84
C ASN A 571 16.87 -49.01 29.18
N LYS A 572 15.85 -49.21 28.34
CA LYS A 572 15.17 -48.17 27.56
C LYS A 572 13.70 -48.08 27.94
N THR A 573 13.09 -46.94 27.65
CA THR A 573 11.68 -46.69 27.92
C THR A 573 10.90 -46.70 26.59
N TRP A 574 9.83 -47.46 26.52
CA TRP A 574 9.14 -47.81 25.28
C TRP A 574 7.66 -47.48 25.33
N LEU A 575 7.19 -46.61 24.44
CA LEU A 575 5.75 -46.34 24.29
C LEU A 575 5.16 -47.27 23.22
N LYS A 576 4.10 -48.00 23.57
CA LYS A 576 3.25 -48.72 22.61
C LYS A 576 2.37 -47.69 21.88
N ILE A 577 2.41 -47.70 20.54
CA ILE A 577 1.79 -46.70 19.68
C ILE A 577 0.34 -47.07 19.33
N ASN A 578 0.08 -48.34 19.01
CA ASN A 578 -1.25 -48.86 18.70
C ASN A 578 -2.01 -49.20 19.99
N GLU A 579 -3.30 -48.87 20.10
CA GLU A 579 -4.11 -49.30 21.25
C GLU A 579 -4.53 -50.77 21.13
N ALA A 580 -5.08 -51.15 19.97
CA ALA A 580 -5.43 -52.53 19.63
C ALA A 580 -4.33 -53.21 18.79
N PRO A 581 -4.10 -54.54 18.91
CA PRO A 581 -3.09 -55.25 18.12
C PRO A 581 -3.29 -55.10 16.60
N LEU A 582 -2.24 -54.69 15.90
CA LEU A 582 -2.21 -54.55 14.45
C LEU A 582 -2.32 -55.94 13.82
N THR A 583 -3.49 -56.30 13.30
CA THR A 583 -3.81 -57.64 12.79
C THR A 583 -3.82 -57.65 11.25
N THR A 584 -3.12 -58.61 10.64
CA THR A 584 -3.00 -58.69 9.17
C THR A 584 -4.25 -59.22 8.46
N ASP A 585 -4.57 -58.63 7.31
CA ASP A 585 -5.66 -59.04 6.42
C ASP A 585 -5.33 -60.28 5.56
N GLU A 586 -6.28 -60.70 4.72
CA GLU A 586 -6.14 -61.80 3.75
C GLU A 586 -4.94 -61.63 2.78
N ASN A 587 -4.53 -60.40 2.51
CA ASN A 587 -3.38 -60.03 1.68
C ASN A 587 -2.08 -59.92 2.49
N GLY A 588 -2.13 -60.26 3.78
CA GLY A 588 -1.01 -60.20 4.72
C GLY A 588 -0.64 -58.77 5.11
N LYS A 589 -1.53 -57.79 4.90
CA LYS A 589 -1.26 -56.37 5.15
C LYS A 589 -1.87 -55.90 6.44
N VAL A 590 -1.18 -55.00 7.14
CA VAL A 590 -1.76 -54.11 8.15
C VAL A 590 -1.02 -52.79 8.14
N SER A 591 -1.71 -51.69 8.42
CA SER A 591 -1.11 -50.35 8.41
C SER A 591 -1.36 -49.59 9.71
N GLN A 592 -0.38 -48.78 10.10
CA GLN A 592 -0.48 -47.77 11.14
C GLN A 592 -0.16 -46.40 10.52
N SER A 593 -1.11 -45.46 10.60
CA SER A 593 -0.92 -44.08 10.15
C SER A 593 -0.54 -43.15 11.31
N GLY A 594 -0.16 -41.91 10.99
CA GLY A 594 0.06 -40.88 12.01
C GLY A 594 1.42 -40.94 12.70
N LEU A 595 2.45 -41.41 11.99
CA LEU A 595 3.80 -41.58 12.52
C LEU A 595 4.74 -40.47 12.02
N ALA A 596 5.48 -39.83 12.92
CA ALA A 596 6.60 -38.98 12.53
C ALA A 596 7.80 -39.84 12.09
N ASN A 597 8.71 -39.31 11.28
CA ASN A 597 9.98 -39.95 10.95
C ASN A 597 10.77 -40.34 12.21
N GLY A 598 11.40 -41.51 12.21
CA GLY A 598 12.15 -42.03 13.34
C GLY A 598 12.22 -43.55 13.37
N THR A 599 12.77 -44.08 14.46
CA THR A 599 12.90 -45.53 14.67
C THR A 599 11.72 -46.09 15.45
N TYR A 600 11.15 -47.18 14.93
CA TYR A 600 10.07 -47.94 15.55
C TYR A 600 10.44 -49.43 15.65
N TYR A 601 9.71 -50.18 16.46
CA TYR A 601 9.95 -51.60 16.70
C TYR A 601 8.63 -52.38 16.64
N LEU A 602 8.52 -53.31 15.70
CA LEU A 602 7.38 -54.22 15.57
C LEU A 602 7.63 -55.50 16.38
N VAL A 603 6.87 -55.68 17.44
CA VAL A 603 6.82 -56.91 18.24
C VAL A 603 5.73 -57.80 17.65
N GLU A 604 6.08 -58.98 17.14
CA GLU A 604 5.08 -59.98 16.75
C GLU A 604 4.52 -60.65 18.01
N THR A 605 3.22 -60.52 18.26
CA THR A 605 2.54 -61.04 19.45
C THR A 605 1.77 -62.33 19.19
N LYS A 606 1.42 -62.60 17.92
CA LYS A 606 0.72 -63.82 17.49
C LYS A 606 1.03 -64.14 16.03
N THR A 607 1.24 -65.42 15.72
CA THR A 607 1.35 -65.94 14.35
C THR A 607 0.50 -67.22 14.17
N ASN A 608 0.32 -67.67 12.93
CA ASN A 608 -0.42 -68.90 12.61
C ASN A 608 0.37 -70.15 13.06
N GLU A 609 -0.32 -71.19 13.54
CA GLU A 609 0.24 -72.38 14.21
C GLU A 609 1.39 -73.11 13.49
N LYS A 610 1.50 -72.97 12.17
CA LYS A 610 2.53 -73.63 11.33
C LYS A 610 3.86 -72.87 11.29
N TYR A 611 3.92 -71.68 11.89
CA TYR A 611 5.06 -70.76 11.86
C TYR A 611 5.58 -70.45 13.26
N ASN A 612 6.89 -70.20 13.37
CA ASN A 612 7.44 -69.69 14.62
C ASN A 612 7.14 -68.21 14.76
N LEU A 613 6.87 -67.77 16.00
CA LEU A 613 6.92 -66.36 16.38
C LEU A 613 8.34 -65.80 16.19
N LEU A 614 8.46 -64.54 15.83
CA LEU A 614 9.77 -63.86 15.78
C LEU A 614 10.47 -63.87 17.15
N LYS A 615 11.80 -64.11 17.14
CA LYS A 615 12.62 -64.17 18.36
C LYS A 615 13.02 -62.82 18.93
N ALA A 616 12.90 -61.76 18.13
CA ALA A 616 13.25 -60.39 18.49
C ALA A 616 12.34 -59.42 17.73
N PRO A 617 12.08 -58.21 18.25
CA PRO A 617 11.33 -57.19 17.53
C PRO A 617 12.03 -56.76 16.23
N VAL A 618 11.25 -56.42 15.21
CA VAL A 618 11.76 -55.89 13.94
C VAL A 618 11.94 -54.38 14.09
N LYS A 619 13.19 -53.90 14.02
CA LYS A 619 13.51 -52.47 13.93
C LYS A 619 13.09 -51.95 12.56
N VAL A 620 12.33 -50.86 12.54
CA VAL A 620 11.88 -50.14 11.35
C VAL A 620 12.42 -48.71 11.41
N GLU A 621 13.06 -48.25 10.34
CA GLU A 621 13.52 -46.86 10.20
C GLU A 621 12.61 -46.13 9.22
N LEU A 622 11.68 -45.34 9.75
CA LEU A 622 10.78 -44.50 8.96
C LEU A 622 11.51 -43.19 8.66
N ASN A 623 12.00 -43.05 7.42
CA ASN A 623 12.71 -41.85 6.96
C ASN A 623 12.21 -41.43 5.57
N ILE A 624 11.02 -40.83 5.54
CA ILE A 624 10.47 -40.19 4.35
C ILE A 624 11.08 -38.79 4.23
N ASP A 625 11.91 -38.59 3.22
CA ASP A 625 12.39 -37.25 2.86
C ASP A 625 11.21 -36.47 2.22
N TYR A 626 11.00 -35.23 2.66
CA TYR A 626 9.96 -34.36 2.12
C TYR A 626 10.55 -33.00 1.71
N VAL A 627 10.04 -32.46 0.61
CA VAL A 627 10.39 -31.13 0.11
C VAL A 627 9.09 -30.37 -0.17
N THR A 628 8.89 -29.28 0.57
CA THR A 628 7.81 -28.31 0.32
C THR A 628 8.34 -27.16 -0.52
N THR A 629 7.65 -26.82 -1.60
CA THR A 629 7.91 -25.60 -2.38
C THR A 629 6.72 -24.67 -2.25
N THR A 630 7.00 -23.37 -2.14
CA THR A 630 5.98 -22.33 -1.97
C THR A 630 6.12 -21.25 -3.02
N LYS A 631 5.00 -20.65 -3.43
CA LYS A 631 5.01 -19.48 -4.31
C LYS A 631 5.73 -18.32 -3.63
N ASN A 632 6.33 -17.43 -4.44
CA ASN A 632 6.80 -16.13 -3.97
C ASN A 632 5.65 -15.33 -3.34
N GLU A 633 5.95 -14.47 -2.37
CA GLU A 633 4.94 -13.60 -1.75
C GLU A 633 4.23 -12.73 -2.81
N TYR A 634 2.90 -12.66 -2.76
CA TYR A 634 2.11 -11.94 -3.76
C TYR A 634 0.85 -11.30 -3.16
N TYR A 635 0.26 -10.34 -3.88
CA TYR A 635 -1.01 -9.73 -3.52
C TYR A 635 -2.16 -10.32 -4.34
N LYS A 636 -3.25 -10.68 -3.66
CA LYS A 636 -4.57 -10.90 -4.28
C LYS A 636 -5.53 -9.80 -3.87
N GLY A 637 -6.38 -9.37 -4.79
CA GLY A 637 -7.43 -8.39 -4.56
C GLY A 637 -8.81 -9.02 -4.75
N GLU A 638 -9.66 -8.94 -3.73
CA GLU A 638 -11.04 -9.46 -3.78
C GLU A 638 -11.97 -8.50 -3.04
N ASN A 639 -13.08 -8.09 -3.67
CA ASN A 639 -14.07 -7.18 -3.09
C ASN A 639 -13.49 -5.89 -2.46
N GLY A 640 -12.45 -5.33 -3.08
CA GLY A 640 -11.74 -4.12 -2.60
C GLY A 640 -10.71 -4.36 -1.49
N VAL A 641 -10.61 -5.58 -0.97
CA VAL A 641 -9.63 -5.96 0.06
C VAL A 641 -8.34 -6.48 -0.59
N LYS A 642 -7.19 -6.01 -0.11
CA LYS A 642 -5.87 -6.48 -0.53
C LYS A 642 -5.31 -7.47 0.48
N THR A 643 -4.88 -8.64 0.01
CA THR A 643 -4.29 -9.70 0.85
C THR A 643 -2.88 -10.01 0.40
N LEU A 644 -1.89 -9.82 1.28
CA LEU A 644 -0.54 -10.34 1.09
C LEU A 644 -0.54 -11.83 1.46
N VAL A 645 -0.31 -12.70 0.49
CA VAL A 645 -0.20 -14.15 0.69
C VAL A 645 1.27 -14.54 0.78
N LYS A 646 1.63 -15.25 1.84
CA LYS A 646 2.98 -15.76 2.13
C LYS A 646 2.95 -17.27 2.31
N HIS A 647 3.99 -17.95 1.82
CA HIS A 647 4.17 -19.41 1.98
C HIS A 647 2.94 -20.22 1.54
N GLU A 648 2.27 -19.82 0.46
CA GLU A 648 1.29 -20.69 -0.19
C GLU A 648 2.02 -21.87 -0.84
N VAL A 649 1.68 -23.09 -0.43
CA VAL A 649 2.27 -24.32 -0.97
C VAL A 649 1.95 -24.42 -2.46
N GLU A 650 2.98 -24.64 -3.27
CA GLU A 650 2.86 -24.86 -4.71
C GLU A 650 2.93 -26.35 -5.04
N THR A 651 3.97 -27.03 -4.57
CA THR A 651 4.07 -28.49 -4.63
C THR A 651 4.78 -29.06 -3.41
N THR A 652 4.43 -30.29 -3.03
CA THR A 652 5.15 -31.10 -2.05
C THR A 652 5.49 -32.43 -2.69
N THR A 653 6.72 -32.90 -2.50
CA THR A 653 7.16 -34.24 -2.93
C THR A 653 7.70 -35.03 -1.76
N PHE A 654 7.30 -36.30 -1.66
CA PHE A 654 7.89 -37.27 -0.74
C PHE A 654 8.77 -38.26 -1.50
N THR A 655 9.94 -38.57 -0.93
CA THR A 655 10.85 -39.59 -1.45
C THR A 655 11.35 -40.51 -0.35
N GLU A 656 11.57 -41.77 -0.70
CA GLU A 656 12.14 -42.79 0.17
C GLU A 656 13.16 -43.60 -0.65
N ASN A 657 14.40 -43.71 -0.16
CA ASN A 657 15.49 -44.39 -0.88
C ASN A 657 15.62 -43.95 -2.35
N THR A 658 15.49 -42.63 -2.60
CA THR A 658 15.47 -41.98 -3.93
C THR A 658 14.27 -42.26 -4.84
N ALA A 659 13.31 -43.09 -4.42
CA ALA A 659 12.06 -43.33 -5.15
C ALA A 659 10.93 -42.42 -4.64
N THR A 660 9.96 -42.08 -5.49
CA THR A 660 8.74 -41.36 -5.07
C THR A 660 7.96 -42.17 -4.04
N SER A 661 7.58 -41.54 -2.92
CA SER A 661 6.77 -42.15 -1.86
C SER A 661 5.36 -41.57 -1.83
N THR A 662 4.39 -42.36 -1.37
CA THR A 662 3.03 -41.91 -1.02
C THR A 662 2.92 -41.45 0.44
N GLY A 663 4.05 -41.30 1.14
CA GLY A 663 4.08 -41.03 2.58
C GLY A 663 3.81 -42.27 3.43
N THR A 664 3.95 -43.48 2.86
CA THR A 664 3.79 -44.76 3.57
C THR A 664 4.97 -45.69 3.30
N HIS A 665 5.76 -45.97 4.32
CA HIS A 665 6.82 -46.99 4.29
C HIS A 665 6.20 -48.40 4.26
N THR A 666 6.82 -49.35 3.55
CA THR A 666 6.39 -50.76 3.55
C THR A 666 7.49 -51.71 4.03
N GLU A 667 7.30 -52.28 5.22
CA GLU A 667 8.20 -53.26 5.83
C GLU A 667 7.72 -54.70 5.52
N THR A 668 8.61 -55.61 5.11
CA THR A 668 8.25 -56.99 4.70
C THR A 668 8.73 -58.03 5.71
N ILE A 669 7.83 -58.51 6.55
CA ILE A 669 8.15 -59.41 7.66
C ILE A 669 7.85 -60.88 7.31
N ILE A 670 8.88 -61.74 7.37
CA ILE A 670 8.81 -63.14 6.95
C ILE A 670 8.87 -64.08 8.16
N ASN A 671 7.86 -64.95 8.33
CA ASN A 671 7.95 -66.05 9.30
C ASN A 671 8.38 -67.34 8.61
N LYS A 672 9.18 -68.12 9.32
CA LYS A 672 9.65 -69.44 8.90
C LYS A 672 8.96 -70.53 9.71
N LYS A 673 8.70 -71.66 9.09
CA LYS A 673 8.00 -72.79 9.72
C LYS A 673 8.77 -73.34 10.92
N GLY A 674 8.03 -73.87 11.89
CA GLY A 674 8.63 -74.65 12.97
C GLY A 674 9.39 -75.86 12.43
N PHE A 675 10.46 -76.26 13.10
CA PHE A 675 11.08 -77.56 12.81
C PHE A 675 10.10 -78.65 13.24
N THR A 676 9.41 -79.25 12.28
CA THR A 676 8.71 -80.51 12.52
C THR A 676 9.78 -81.57 12.79
N LEU A 677 10.01 -81.88 14.07
CA LEU A 677 10.72 -83.09 14.45
C LEU A 677 10.08 -84.25 13.66
N PRO A 678 10.87 -85.07 12.93
CA PRO A 678 10.33 -86.32 12.43
C PRO A 678 9.82 -87.09 13.64
N ILE A 679 8.67 -87.74 13.52
CA ILE A 679 8.13 -88.58 14.60
C ILE A 679 9.15 -89.70 14.84
N THR A 680 9.97 -89.56 15.87
CA THR A 680 11.00 -90.53 16.30
C THR A 680 10.34 -91.71 17.03
N GLY A 681 9.37 -92.31 16.34
CA GLY A 681 8.51 -93.41 16.77
C GLY A 681 7.87 -94.14 15.60
N GLY A 682 8.41 -94.00 14.38
CA GLY A 682 8.03 -94.86 13.25
C GLY A 682 8.31 -96.34 13.54
N MET A 683 7.57 -97.23 12.88
CA MET A 683 7.45 -98.68 13.14
C MET A 683 8.74 -99.48 13.46
N GLY A 684 9.92 -99.00 13.07
CA GLY A 684 11.21 -99.65 13.34
C GLY A 684 11.53 -99.83 14.84
N THR A 685 11.21 -98.86 15.69
CA THR A 685 11.49 -98.98 17.14
C THR A 685 10.69 -100.10 17.78
N ILE A 686 9.42 -100.26 17.38
CA ILE A 686 8.55 -101.34 17.87
C ILE A 686 9.10 -102.71 17.46
N ALA A 687 9.56 -102.86 16.21
CA ALA A 687 10.16 -104.11 15.72
C ALA A 687 11.43 -104.49 16.49
N ILE A 688 12.32 -103.53 16.77
CA ILE A 688 13.58 -103.78 17.50
C ILE A 688 13.29 -104.09 18.98
N THR A 689 12.35 -103.40 19.62
CA THR A 689 11.96 -103.70 21.01
C THR A 689 11.28 -105.07 21.13
N ALA A 690 10.43 -105.46 20.16
CA ALA A 690 9.81 -106.78 20.14
C ALA A 690 10.85 -107.92 19.97
N LEU A 691 11.84 -107.74 19.09
CA LEU A 691 12.97 -108.66 18.93
C LEU A 691 13.82 -108.76 20.19
N GLY A 692 14.10 -107.63 20.87
CA GLY A 692 14.83 -107.62 22.14
C GLY A 692 14.11 -108.38 23.26
N VAL A 693 12.79 -108.20 23.39
CA VAL A 693 11.96 -108.93 24.37
C VAL A 693 11.88 -110.42 24.04
N ALA A 694 11.76 -110.79 22.77
CA ALA A 694 11.76 -112.20 22.35
C ALA A 694 13.10 -112.90 22.64
N LEU A 695 14.23 -112.24 22.39
CA LEU A 695 15.57 -112.77 22.72
C LEU A 695 15.79 -112.89 24.23
N ALA A 696 15.28 -111.94 25.02
CA ALA A 696 15.32 -112.03 26.48
C ALA A 696 14.49 -113.23 27.00
N PHE A 697 13.30 -113.46 26.46
CA PHE A 697 12.48 -114.64 26.79
C PHE A 697 13.16 -115.96 26.42
N ALA A 698 13.82 -116.03 25.25
CA ALA A 698 14.60 -117.20 24.84
C ALA A 698 15.77 -117.48 25.82
N GLY A 699 16.48 -116.44 26.26
CA GLY A 699 17.53 -116.56 27.27
C GLY A 699 17.03 -117.10 28.61
N VAL A 700 15.88 -116.60 29.09
CA VAL A 700 15.26 -117.07 30.34
C VAL A 700 14.82 -118.54 30.25
N LEU A 701 14.29 -118.98 29.10
CA LEU A 701 13.89 -120.38 28.88
C LEU A 701 15.09 -121.34 28.87
N ILE A 702 16.22 -120.94 28.27
CA ILE A 702 17.45 -121.76 28.22
C ILE A 702 18.10 -121.88 29.61
N ILE A 703 18.06 -120.82 30.42
CA ILE A 703 18.53 -120.83 31.82
C ILE A 703 17.58 -121.64 32.72
N GLY A 704 16.28 -121.65 32.43
CA GLY A 704 15.30 -122.49 33.13
C GLY A 704 15.47 -123.99 32.84
N ALA A 705 15.82 -124.36 31.61
CA ALA A 705 15.97 -125.76 31.20
C ALA A 705 17.26 -126.45 31.71
N SER A 706 18.30 -125.68 32.04
CA SER A 706 19.62 -126.19 32.44
C SER A 706 19.78 -126.52 33.93
N ARG A 707 18.71 -126.40 34.74
CA ARG A 707 18.70 -126.73 36.18
C ARG A 707 17.66 -127.79 36.56
N LYS A 708 17.79 -129.03 36.04
CA LYS A 708 17.25 -130.23 36.71
C LYS A 708 17.87 -131.55 36.21
N LYS A 709 18.25 -132.38 37.19
CA LYS A 709 18.64 -133.81 37.12
C LYS A 709 20.06 -134.16 36.65
N THR A 710 20.97 -134.12 37.63
CA THR A 710 21.87 -135.26 37.90
C THR A 710 21.42 -135.90 39.23
N VAL A 711 21.88 -137.12 39.55
CA VAL A 711 21.41 -138.01 40.65
C VAL A 711 20.02 -138.61 40.32
N LYS A 712 19.85 -139.94 40.29
CA LYS A 712 20.59 -141.04 40.93
C LYS A 712 20.89 -142.17 39.94
#